data_AF-A0A6P0L6U5-F1
#
_entry.id   AF-A0A6P0L6U5-F1
#
_cell.length_a   1.000
_cell.length_b   1.000
_cell.length_c   1.000
_cell.angle_alpha   90.00
_cell.angle_beta   90.00
_cell.angle_gamma   90.00
#
_symmetry.space_group_name_H-M   'P 1'
#
loop_
_entity.id
_entity.type
_entity.pdbx_description
1 polymer ?
#
loop_
_entity_poly.entity_id
_entity_poly.type
_entity_poly.pdbx_seq_one_letter_code
_entity_poly.pdbx_strand_id
1 'polypeptide(L)'
;MSLETLNKKQQKTSRIAKNSTQSVAAKKELWEAMRTVISLQNQAPPLVSVSRENPLPLSFPQERLWFLQQLEPSKAAAYNMPFGFRISGSLNPLALEQSLNELIQRHEALRTTFSLLEGQPTQVIHSSFSFRLSVINLQKFPQKQRENKVMELVNVDIEQPIELTQLPLFRGKLFQLNQQDYFLLLNVHHIIVDAWSKGVLFQELATLYEAFSLGQSSPLPELPVQYADFSVWQRQCIQGEFKETLLNYWKQQLGDNLQALKLPTDHPYPTNPTHCSAYNKQLLSVELTTQLKSFSRKQGATLFATLLAAFKVLLYRYTDQEDFFVCSPIANRSRKETKGLIGYFANLLILRTQLNVNQTFGEFLSQVRQVVSGGYAYQDLPIQEIINALNLLQTPLSKVMFALQNTTIHTLQLPDLNVETFNLDSGTTDFDLYLYLIKEGDTFAAIFKYNADLFEEATIAQMQEHYRTILENILINPEQSILDVLPLSVTEQQQLEVKRANQSTFNPSSNSSKPAYLAPRNSTELKLVQLWSKVLGIESIGIRDNFFDLGGQSLMAMSLFTQIEQTFGKTLPLATLLKSPTIEQLAEILAENESSLPWSSLVPLQPRGSKPPFFCIHGQQGNVLNLRELAKSIGSDQPFYGLQAKGLDGKQMPDFTIEAMAANYLKEIRSVQPHGPYFIGGNSMGGTIAFEMAQQLQQQGEKVALLVMFDTFNKSAFPRLVFRNQHYFKYLSQLGLSKSLFEELKEVTQRQLQAILCQLYLRLGKPLPHHLSRAIVADANMQAKWAYSPQVYSGKITLFRAKKSANFNKFYLPNEADWGTRDTEQGWGNLTSDKLEIHDVPGDHYSIFDQPNVQVLAETLKACLG
;
A
#
# COMPACT_ATOMS: atom_id res chain seq x y z
N MET A 1 -24.97 60.96 -11.76
CA MET A 1 -24.59 59.70 -11.06
C MET A 1 -25.81 58.81 -11.05
N SER A 2 -25.85 57.75 -11.86
CA SER A 2 -27.03 56.89 -12.00
C SER A 2 -27.19 55.96 -10.80
N LEU A 3 -28.45 55.58 -10.51
CA LEU A 3 -28.82 54.64 -9.45
C LEU A 3 -28.06 53.29 -9.53
N GLU A 4 -27.58 52.89 -10.71
CA GLU A 4 -26.73 51.70 -10.90
C GLU A 4 -25.33 51.82 -10.28
N THR A 5 -24.75 53.03 -10.26
CA THR A 5 -23.42 53.23 -9.66
C THR A 5 -23.50 53.18 -8.12
N LEU A 6 -24.63 53.59 -7.55
CA LEU A 6 -24.89 53.50 -6.11
C LEU A 6 -25.15 52.04 -5.66
N ASN A 7 -25.90 51.28 -6.47
CA ASN A 7 -26.24 49.89 -6.16
C ASN A 7 -25.01 48.96 -6.25
N LYS A 8 -24.10 49.18 -7.22
CA LYS A 8 -22.81 48.47 -7.29
C LYS A 8 -21.86 48.84 -6.14
N LYS A 9 -21.86 50.10 -5.68
CA LYS A 9 -21.07 50.52 -4.50
C LYS A 9 -21.61 49.92 -3.20
N GLN A 10 -22.94 49.82 -3.02
CA GLN A 10 -23.59 49.19 -1.88
C GLN A 10 -23.44 47.65 -1.87
N GLN A 11 -23.47 46.99 -3.03
CA GLN A 11 -23.16 45.55 -3.11
C GLN A 11 -21.67 45.27 -2.83
N LYS A 12 -20.75 46.14 -3.27
CA LYS A 12 -19.31 46.01 -2.98
C LYS A 12 -19.00 46.28 -1.49
N THR A 13 -19.60 47.31 -0.88
CA THR A 13 -19.44 47.59 0.56
C THR A 13 -20.13 46.57 1.47
N SER A 14 -21.28 46.01 1.07
CA SER A 14 -21.92 44.92 1.85
C SER A 14 -21.20 43.58 1.72
N ARG A 15 -20.54 43.28 0.58
CA ARG A 15 -19.61 42.13 0.46
C ARG A 15 -18.34 42.32 1.29
N ILE A 16 -17.73 43.51 1.28
CA ILE A 16 -16.55 43.82 2.09
C ILE A 16 -16.90 43.76 3.59
N ALA A 17 -18.07 44.26 3.99
CA ALA A 17 -18.55 44.17 5.37
C ALA A 17 -18.88 42.73 5.77
N LYS A 18 -19.54 41.91 4.93
CA LYS A 18 -19.78 40.49 5.24
C LYS A 18 -18.48 39.67 5.34
N ASN A 19 -17.52 39.90 4.44
CA ASN A 19 -16.21 39.25 4.49
C ASN A 19 -15.38 39.71 5.69
N SER A 20 -15.48 40.97 6.12
CA SER A 20 -14.78 41.46 7.31
C SER A 20 -15.38 40.90 8.61
N THR A 21 -16.71 40.81 8.73
CA THR A 21 -17.36 40.22 9.92
C THR A 21 -17.16 38.70 10.01
N GLN A 22 -17.22 37.96 8.89
CA GLN A 22 -16.85 36.54 8.85
C GLN A 22 -15.36 36.33 9.15
N SER A 23 -14.47 37.20 8.64
CA SER A 23 -13.03 37.15 8.94
C SER A 23 -12.73 37.40 10.42
N VAL A 24 -13.46 38.30 11.08
CA VAL A 24 -13.31 38.59 12.51
C VAL A 24 -13.86 37.45 13.37
N ALA A 25 -15.02 36.89 13.03
CA ALA A 25 -15.59 35.74 13.73
C ALA A 25 -14.68 34.49 13.60
N ALA A 26 -14.23 34.17 12.38
CA ALA A 26 -13.32 33.06 12.13
C ALA A 26 -11.95 33.25 12.82
N LYS A 27 -11.44 34.49 12.90
CA LYS A 27 -10.24 34.80 13.69
C LYS A 27 -10.45 34.57 15.18
N LYS A 28 -11.63 34.94 15.72
CA LYS A 28 -11.97 34.75 17.13
C LYS A 28 -12.10 33.27 17.48
N GLU A 29 -12.77 32.49 16.64
CA GLU A 29 -12.88 31.04 16.78
C GLU A 29 -11.51 30.34 16.72
N LEU A 30 -10.67 30.69 15.74
CA LEU A 30 -9.30 30.15 15.67
C LEU A 30 -8.50 30.50 16.92
N TRP A 31 -8.60 31.74 17.43
CA TRP A 31 -7.92 32.18 18.65
C TRP A 31 -8.41 31.47 19.91
N GLU A 32 -9.71 31.22 20.03
CA GLU A 32 -10.30 30.45 21.14
C GLU A 32 -9.86 28.99 21.07
N ALA A 33 -9.89 28.38 19.90
CA ALA A 33 -9.45 27.01 19.69
C ALA A 33 -7.93 26.85 19.95
N MET A 34 -7.11 27.82 19.51
CA MET A 34 -5.67 27.88 19.84
C MET A 34 -5.43 27.99 21.35
N ARG A 35 -6.24 28.78 22.08
CA ARG A 35 -6.14 28.85 23.54
C ARG A 35 -6.49 27.52 24.20
N THR A 36 -7.50 26.81 23.69
CA THR A 36 -7.85 25.46 24.17
C THR A 36 -6.68 24.49 23.96
N VAL A 37 -6.06 24.48 22.78
CA VAL A 37 -4.88 23.63 22.52
C VAL A 37 -3.72 23.96 23.46
N ILE A 38 -3.41 25.24 23.64
CA ILE A 38 -2.34 25.68 24.55
C ILE A 38 -2.66 25.26 26.00
N SER A 39 -3.92 25.38 26.42
CA SER A 39 -4.36 24.95 27.75
C SER A 39 -4.17 23.45 27.93
N LEU A 40 -4.58 22.63 26.96
CA LEU A 40 -4.42 21.18 27.00
C LEU A 40 -2.93 20.77 26.94
N GLN A 41 -2.12 21.45 26.12
CA GLN A 41 -0.66 21.26 26.09
C GLN A 41 0.00 21.56 27.45
N ASN A 42 -0.48 22.59 28.16
CA ASN A 42 0.01 22.92 29.49
C ASN A 42 -0.45 21.93 30.58
N GLN A 43 -1.52 21.19 30.33
CA GLN A 43 -1.97 20.08 31.18
C GLN A 43 -1.26 18.76 30.88
N ALA A 44 -0.51 18.68 29.77
CA ALA A 44 0.26 17.50 29.42
C ALA A 44 1.30 17.19 30.53
N PRO A 45 1.57 15.91 30.81
CA PRO A 45 2.57 15.53 31.81
C PRO A 45 3.94 16.14 31.47
N PRO A 46 4.79 16.41 32.49
CA PRO A 46 6.13 16.90 32.24
C PRO A 46 6.95 15.86 31.47
N LEU A 47 7.83 16.33 30.59
CA LEU A 47 8.80 15.48 29.91
C LEU A 47 9.92 15.14 30.90
N VAL A 48 9.95 13.89 31.37
CA VAL A 48 10.90 13.39 32.37
C VAL A 48 11.58 12.11 31.88
N SER A 49 12.72 11.77 32.48
CA SER A 49 13.40 10.51 32.20
C SER A 49 12.55 9.30 32.61
N VAL A 50 12.52 8.26 31.76
CA VAL A 50 11.79 7.00 32.00
C VAL A 50 12.73 5.81 32.16
N SER A 51 12.26 4.70 32.76
CA SER A 51 13.08 3.49 32.90
C SER A 51 13.43 2.88 31.53
N ARG A 52 14.66 2.38 31.38
CA ARG A 52 15.14 1.64 30.20
C ARG A 52 14.87 0.14 30.26
N GLU A 53 14.25 -0.35 31.34
CA GLU A 53 13.92 -1.77 31.53
C GLU A 53 12.66 -2.20 30.79
N ASN A 54 11.77 -1.25 30.49
CA ASN A 54 10.53 -1.50 29.76
C ASN A 54 10.72 -1.31 28.25
N PRO A 55 9.95 -2.01 27.40
CA PRO A 55 9.91 -1.75 25.97
C PRO A 55 9.61 -0.27 25.68
N LEU A 56 10.51 0.38 24.92
CA LEU A 56 10.38 1.79 24.57
C LEU A 56 9.72 1.92 23.19
N PRO A 57 8.52 2.52 23.08
CA PRO A 57 7.86 2.68 21.79
C PRO A 57 8.62 3.66 20.90
N LEU A 58 8.52 3.51 19.58
CA LEU A 58 8.95 4.56 18.65
C LEU A 58 8.06 5.80 18.81
N SER A 59 8.62 6.98 18.57
CA SER A 59 7.80 8.17 18.32
C SER A 59 6.92 7.95 17.08
N PHE A 60 5.82 8.68 16.95
CA PHE A 60 4.98 8.59 15.75
C PHE A 60 5.73 8.82 14.42
N PRO A 61 6.61 9.84 14.28
CA PRO A 61 7.36 10.02 13.04
C PRO A 61 8.39 8.90 12.80
N GLN A 62 9.04 8.38 13.84
CA GLN A 62 9.93 7.22 13.68
C GLN A 62 9.18 5.97 13.22
N GLU A 63 8.03 5.68 13.83
CA GLU A 63 7.21 4.54 13.45
C GLU A 63 6.79 4.61 11.98
N ARG A 64 6.40 5.80 11.50
CA ARG A 64 6.10 6.01 10.09
C ARG A 64 7.30 5.75 9.19
N LEU A 65 8.47 6.32 9.52
CA LEU A 65 9.67 6.14 8.71
C LEU A 65 10.13 4.68 8.69
N TRP A 66 10.11 4.03 9.85
CA TRP A 66 10.37 2.60 9.99
C TRP A 66 9.43 1.79 9.09
N PHE A 67 8.13 2.09 9.12
CA PHE A 67 7.13 1.41 8.30
C PHE A 67 7.39 1.62 6.80
N LEU A 68 7.68 2.85 6.36
CA LEU A 68 7.98 3.15 4.95
C LEU A 68 9.20 2.35 4.45
N GLN A 69 10.24 2.20 5.26
CA GLN A 69 11.39 1.38 4.90
C GLN A 69 11.06 -0.11 4.81
N GLN A 70 10.19 -0.64 5.68
CA GLN A 70 9.71 -2.02 5.55
C GLN A 70 8.83 -2.24 4.31
N LEU A 71 8.13 -1.19 3.86
CA LEU A 71 7.33 -1.22 2.64
C LEU A 71 8.16 -1.23 1.37
N GLU A 72 9.30 -0.55 1.35
CA GLU A 72 10.16 -0.48 0.18
C GLU A 72 11.63 -0.71 0.58
N PRO A 73 12.03 -1.97 0.89
CA PRO A 73 13.40 -2.25 1.33
C PRO A 73 14.46 -1.83 0.33
N SER A 74 14.13 -1.85 -0.98
CA SER A 74 15.01 -1.34 -2.04
C SER A 74 15.31 0.16 -1.94
N LYS A 75 14.51 0.92 -1.18
CA LYS A 75 14.69 2.35 -0.93
C LYS A 75 15.31 2.66 0.43
N ALA A 76 15.76 1.65 1.19
CA ALA A 76 16.33 1.87 2.51
C ALA A 76 17.50 2.88 2.51
N ALA A 77 18.31 2.92 1.45
CA ALA A 77 19.39 3.90 1.30
C ALA A 77 18.91 5.35 1.10
N ALA A 78 17.67 5.59 0.63
CA ALA A 78 17.11 6.93 0.46
C ALA A 78 16.90 7.66 1.79
N TYR A 79 16.87 6.92 2.90
CA TYR A 79 16.77 7.47 4.26
C TYR A 79 18.14 7.69 4.92
N ASN A 80 19.24 7.51 4.20
CA ASN A 80 20.56 7.90 4.65
C ASN A 80 20.72 9.43 4.55
N MET A 81 21.32 10.04 5.57
CA MET A 81 21.70 11.45 5.61
C MET A 81 23.22 11.58 5.60
N PRO A 82 23.85 11.66 4.40
CA PRO A 82 25.29 11.86 4.30
C PRO A 82 25.69 13.32 4.50
N PHE A 83 26.74 13.53 5.27
CA PHE A 83 27.39 14.80 5.52
C PHE A 83 28.86 14.71 5.11
N GLY A 84 29.26 15.53 4.14
CA GLY A 84 30.63 15.59 3.63
C GLY A 84 31.33 16.86 4.08
N PHE A 85 32.58 16.73 4.51
CA PHE A 85 33.42 17.86 4.89
C PHE A 85 34.81 17.73 4.30
N ARG A 86 35.30 18.77 3.63
CA ARG A 86 36.72 18.92 3.35
C ARG A 86 37.36 19.64 4.52
N ILE A 87 38.42 19.06 5.06
CA ILE A 87 39.13 19.57 6.22
C ILE A 87 40.58 19.78 5.81
N SER A 88 41.02 21.04 5.85
CA SER A 88 42.39 21.44 5.56
C SER A 88 43.07 21.95 6.82
N GLY A 89 44.26 21.42 7.12
CA GLY A 89 45.06 21.75 8.29
C GLY A 89 45.54 20.51 9.06
N SER A 90 46.10 20.74 10.25
CA SER A 90 46.66 19.70 11.13
C SER A 90 45.55 19.01 11.95
N LEU A 91 44.71 18.21 11.27
CA LEU A 91 43.67 17.43 11.92
C LEU A 91 44.28 16.38 12.88
N ASN A 92 43.70 16.24 14.07
CA ASN A 92 44.00 15.14 15.00
C ASN A 92 42.91 14.04 14.86
N PRO A 93 43.17 12.93 14.14
CA PRO A 93 42.15 11.90 13.91
C PRO A 93 41.71 11.17 15.19
N LEU A 94 42.60 11.07 16.20
CA LEU A 94 42.28 10.44 17.49
C LEU A 94 41.31 11.31 18.29
N ALA A 95 41.55 12.63 18.35
CA ALA A 95 40.61 13.56 18.98
C ALA A 95 39.25 13.51 18.28
N LEU A 96 39.23 13.46 16.94
CA LEU A 96 37.98 13.33 16.18
C LEU A 96 37.23 12.02 16.47
N GLU A 97 37.93 10.88 16.55
CA GLU A 97 37.32 9.60 16.94
C GLU A 97 36.78 9.65 18.39
N GLN A 98 37.51 10.27 19.32
CA GLN A 98 37.07 10.47 20.69
C GLN A 98 35.80 11.34 20.77
N SER A 99 35.75 12.43 20.00
CA SER A 99 34.56 13.30 19.91
C SER A 99 33.33 12.54 19.42
N LEU A 100 33.48 11.70 18.40
CA LEU A 100 32.38 10.89 17.88
C LEU A 100 31.91 9.85 18.89
N ASN A 101 32.82 9.19 19.61
CA ASN A 101 32.47 8.24 20.67
C ASN A 101 31.74 8.93 21.84
N GLU A 102 32.19 10.11 22.25
CA GLU A 102 31.53 10.88 23.31
C GLU A 102 30.12 11.34 22.89
N LEU A 103 29.92 11.75 21.62
CA LEU A 103 28.58 12.03 21.09
C LEU A 103 27.67 10.80 21.16
N ILE A 104 28.17 9.63 20.76
CA ILE A 104 27.42 8.37 20.78
C ILE A 104 27.05 7.98 22.22
N GLN A 105 27.96 8.20 23.17
CA GLN A 105 27.69 7.92 24.57
C GLN A 105 26.62 8.86 25.14
N ARG A 106 26.77 10.16 24.86
CA ARG A 106 25.92 11.26 25.33
C ARG A 106 24.50 11.20 24.80
N HIS A 107 24.32 10.88 23.51
CA HIS A 107 23.00 10.81 22.85
C HIS A 107 22.61 9.36 22.61
N GLU A 108 21.65 8.87 23.38
CA GLU A 108 21.14 7.49 23.26
C GLU A 108 20.70 7.16 21.83
N ALA A 109 20.12 8.13 21.10
CA ALA A 109 19.65 7.94 19.73
C ALA A 109 20.73 7.40 18.78
N LEU A 110 22.01 7.76 18.98
CA LEU A 110 23.11 7.30 18.12
C LEU A 110 23.54 5.84 18.39
N ARG A 111 23.06 5.25 19.49
CA ARG A 111 23.29 3.85 19.89
C ARG A 111 21.99 3.09 20.09
N THR A 112 20.95 3.47 19.34
CA THR A 112 19.64 2.81 19.32
C THR A 112 19.46 1.99 18.05
N THR A 113 18.90 0.79 18.19
CA THR A 113 18.36 -0.03 17.08
C THR A 113 16.85 -0.18 17.21
N PHE A 114 16.19 -0.64 16.14
CA PHE A 114 14.74 -0.79 16.08
C PHE A 114 14.39 -2.23 15.73
N SER A 115 13.67 -2.91 16.62
CA SER A 115 13.27 -4.30 16.46
C SER A 115 11.77 -4.49 16.73
N LEU A 116 11.22 -5.61 16.28
CA LEU A 116 9.86 -6.00 16.62
C LEU A 116 9.86 -6.77 17.94
N LEU A 117 9.05 -6.31 18.90
CA LEU A 117 8.73 -7.02 20.12
C LEU A 117 7.22 -7.22 20.16
N GLU A 118 6.76 -8.48 20.20
CA GLU A 118 5.32 -8.82 20.19
C GLU A 118 4.53 -8.16 19.03
N GLY A 119 5.17 -8.00 17.88
CA GLY A 119 4.57 -7.37 16.69
C GLY A 119 4.51 -5.84 16.73
N GLN A 120 5.09 -5.19 17.76
CA GLN A 120 5.20 -3.73 17.86
C GLN A 120 6.65 -3.28 17.67
N PRO A 121 6.91 -2.23 16.86
CA PRO A 121 8.24 -1.70 16.72
C PRO A 121 8.68 -1.06 18.04
N THR A 122 9.89 -1.39 18.49
CA THR A 122 10.44 -0.97 19.78
C THR A 122 11.87 -0.45 19.60
N GLN A 123 12.23 0.57 20.37
CA GLN A 123 13.58 1.12 20.46
C GLN A 123 14.42 0.27 21.43
N VAL A 124 15.58 -0.20 20.99
CA VAL A 124 16.54 -0.93 21.80
C VAL A 124 17.79 -0.07 21.94
N ILE A 125 18.00 0.47 23.15
CA ILE A 125 19.12 1.35 23.47
C ILE A 125 20.26 0.51 24.03
N HIS A 126 21.40 0.51 23.35
CA HIS A 126 22.56 -0.28 23.76
C HIS A 126 23.37 0.47 24.81
N SER A 127 23.77 -0.20 25.90
CA SER A 127 24.46 0.43 27.04
C SER A 127 25.81 1.07 26.67
N SER A 128 26.49 0.51 25.67
CA SER A 128 27.74 1.04 25.13
C SER A 128 27.91 0.60 23.67
N PHE A 129 28.55 1.44 22.87
CA PHE A 129 28.99 1.11 21.52
C PHE A 129 30.33 1.80 21.26
N SER A 130 31.36 1.03 20.91
CA SER A 130 32.67 1.60 20.58
C SER A 130 32.76 1.82 19.07
N PHE A 131 32.74 3.08 18.68
CA PHE A 131 32.92 3.50 17.30
C PHE A 131 34.40 3.63 16.95
N ARG A 132 34.77 3.18 15.75
CA ARG A 132 36.12 3.35 15.19
C ARG A 132 36.02 4.12 13.88
N LEU A 133 36.73 5.24 13.81
CA LEU A 133 36.77 6.08 12.62
C LEU A 133 37.69 5.42 11.59
N SER A 134 37.12 4.96 10.48
CA SER A 134 37.90 4.34 9.41
C SER A 134 38.72 5.39 8.67
N VAL A 135 40.05 5.37 8.85
CA VAL A 135 40.98 6.27 8.15
C VAL A 135 41.50 5.59 6.88
N ILE A 136 41.13 6.12 5.72
CA ILE A 136 41.47 5.57 4.41
C ILE A 136 42.56 6.43 3.78
N ASN A 137 43.77 5.89 3.69
CA ASN A 137 44.88 6.59 3.06
C ASN A 137 44.80 6.49 1.52
N LEU A 138 44.55 7.62 0.86
CA LEU A 138 44.47 7.73 -0.60
C LEU A 138 45.78 8.23 -1.23
N GLN A 139 46.83 8.46 -0.44
CA GLN A 139 48.13 8.93 -0.94
C GLN A 139 48.79 7.92 -1.89
N LYS A 140 48.40 6.65 -1.81
CA LYS A 140 48.81 5.59 -2.75
C LYS A 140 48.34 5.82 -4.20
N PHE A 141 47.30 6.64 -4.41
CA PHE A 141 46.84 7.01 -5.74
C PHE A 141 47.53 8.29 -6.23
N PRO A 142 47.72 8.45 -7.56
CA PRO A 142 48.20 9.70 -8.15
C PRO A 142 47.34 10.89 -7.71
N GLN A 143 47.95 12.05 -7.43
CA GLN A 143 47.27 13.24 -6.89
C GLN A 143 45.99 13.61 -7.68
N LYS A 144 46.07 13.59 -9.02
CA LYS A 144 44.94 13.90 -9.92
C LYS A 144 43.75 12.93 -9.81
N GLN A 145 43.96 11.74 -9.25
CA GLN A 145 42.92 10.70 -9.12
C GLN A 145 42.33 10.61 -7.71
N ARG A 146 42.97 11.25 -6.70
CA ARG A 146 42.56 11.10 -5.29
C ARG A 146 41.15 11.61 -5.05
N GLU A 147 40.80 12.76 -5.62
CA GLU A 147 39.46 13.36 -5.46
C GLU A 147 38.36 12.49 -6.09
N ASN A 148 38.58 12.02 -7.33
CA ASN A 148 37.66 11.08 -7.97
C ASN A 148 37.48 9.81 -7.12
N LYS A 149 38.56 9.33 -6.49
CA LYS A 149 38.50 8.15 -5.63
C LYS A 149 37.74 8.41 -4.32
N VAL A 150 37.82 9.62 -3.76
CA VAL A 150 36.96 10.03 -2.63
C VAL A 150 35.50 9.93 -3.05
N MET A 151 35.12 10.55 -4.16
CA MET A 151 33.72 10.56 -4.61
C MET A 151 33.20 9.16 -4.93
N GLU A 152 34.00 8.30 -5.56
CA GLU A 152 33.66 6.90 -5.78
C GLU A 152 33.33 6.16 -4.47
N LEU A 153 34.20 6.30 -3.45
CA LEU A 153 34.02 5.63 -2.17
C LEU A 153 32.89 6.23 -1.32
N VAL A 154 32.62 7.53 -1.49
CA VAL A 154 31.50 8.24 -0.86
C VAL A 154 30.19 7.72 -1.46
N ASN A 155 30.06 7.65 -2.77
CA ASN A 155 28.84 7.16 -3.43
C ASN A 155 28.51 5.72 -3.04
N VAL A 156 29.51 4.84 -3.01
CA VAL A 156 29.35 3.46 -2.53
C VAL A 156 28.81 3.40 -1.10
N ASP A 157 29.25 4.30 -0.21
CA ASP A 157 28.75 4.34 1.16
C ASP A 157 27.30 4.86 1.25
N ILE A 158 26.98 5.92 0.49
CA ILE A 158 25.66 6.55 0.45
C ILE A 158 24.60 5.55 -0.03
N GLU A 159 24.91 4.79 -1.08
CA GLU A 159 24.00 3.81 -1.70
C GLU A 159 23.82 2.54 -0.85
N GLN A 160 24.73 2.28 0.09
CA GLN A 160 24.62 1.12 0.97
C GLN A 160 23.51 1.37 2.02
N PRO A 161 22.47 0.50 2.10
CA PRO A 161 21.44 0.61 3.13
C PRO A 161 21.99 0.46 4.54
N ILE A 162 21.36 1.14 5.50
CA ILE A 162 21.61 0.96 6.94
C ILE A 162 20.50 0.08 7.52
N GLU A 163 20.88 -1.06 8.10
CA GLU A 163 19.97 -2.03 8.72
C GLU A 163 19.50 -1.56 10.10
N LEU A 164 18.20 -1.28 10.26
CA LEU A 164 17.65 -0.69 11.49
C LEU A 164 17.77 -1.60 12.73
N THR A 165 17.94 -2.91 12.53
CA THR A 165 18.02 -3.89 13.61
C THR A 165 19.43 -4.09 14.15
N GLN A 166 20.45 -3.51 13.51
CA GLN A 166 21.86 -3.73 13.85
C GLN A 166 22.61 -2.41 14.03
N LEU A 167 23.47 -2.35 15.04
CA LEU A 167 24.37 -1.21 15.18
C LEU A 167 25.55 -1.30 14.20
N PRO A 168 26.09 -0.15 13.76
CA PRO A 168 25.60 1.21 14.03
C PRO A 168 24.63 1.73 12.97
N LEU A 169 23.69 2.60 13.37
CA LEU A 169 22.89 3.40 12.44
C LEU A 169 23.59 4.70 11.98
N PHE A 170 24.89 4.78 12.26
CA PHE A 170 25.80 5.87 12.01
C PHE A 170 27.12 5.31 11.47
N ARG A 171 27.64 5.87 10.38
CA ARG A 171 28.92 5.50 9.77
C ARG A 171 29.81 6.73 9.63
N GLY A 172 31.11 6.56 9.86
CA GLY A 172 32.10 7.63 9.66
C GLY A 172 33.34 7.12 8.95
N LYS A 173 33.78 7.85 7.92
CA LYS A 173 35.01 7.57 7.15
C LYS A 173 35.81 8.84 6.97
N LEU A 174 37.12 8.76 7.24
CA LEU A 174 38.07 9.85 7.03
C LEU A 174 39.03 9.48 5.90
N PHE A 175 38.88 10.12 4.74
CA PHE A 175 39.77 9.92 3.60
C PHE A 175 40.94 10.90 3.70
N GLN A 176 42.17 10.38 3.79
CA GLN A 176 43.37 11.20 3.83
C GLN A 176 43.93 11.38 2.41
N LEU A 177 43.85 12.61 1.88
CA LEU A 177 44.37 12.96 0.55
C LEU A 177 45.85 13.35 0.60
N ASN A 178 46.28 14.03 1.66
CA ASN A 178 47.68 14.30 2.00
C ASN A 178 47.82 14.55 3.52
N GLN A 179 48.97 15.04 4.00
CA GLN A 179 49.23 15.24 5.43
C GLN A 179 48.32 16.31 6.11
N GLN A 180 47.82 17.28 5.35
CA GLN A 180 47.02 18.41 5.84
C GLN A 180 45.67 18.52 5.14
N ASP A 181 45.20 17.46 4.49
CA ASP A 181 44.06 17.53 3.59
C ASP A 181 43.24 16.24 3.63
N TYR A 182 42.02 16.37 4.13
CA TYR A 182 41.16 15.27 4.49
C TYR A 182 39.75 15.49 3.98
N PHE A 183 39.05 14.40 3.68
CA PHE A 183 37.60 14.41 3.47
C PHE A 183 36.94 13.54 4.54
N LEU A 184 36.05 14.11 5.34
CA LEU A 184 35.26 13.40 6.34
C LEU A 184 33.85 13.14 5.78
N LEU A 185 33.45 11.88 5.74
CA LEU A 185 32.07 11.46 5.50
C LEU A 185 31.46 10.98 6.82
N LEU A 186 30.35 11.59 7.22
CA LEU A 186 29.47 11.09 8.28
C LEU A 186 28.13 10.74 7.64
N ASN A 187 27.72 9.48 7.71
CA ASN A 187 26.48 9.02 7.10
C ASN A 187 25.57 8.40 8.17
N VAL A 188 24.39 8.99 8.36
CA VAL A 188 23.51 8.68 9.51
C VAL A 188 22.11 8.38 9.02
N HIS A 189 21.43 7.41 9.63
CA HIS A 189 20.04 7.14 9.26
C HIS A 189 19.09 8.23 9.75
N HIS A 190 18.16 8.68 8.90
CA HIS A 190 17.19 9.73 9.22
C HIS A 190 16.25 9.38 10.40
N ILE A 191 16.13 8.10 10.80
CA ILE A 191 15.28 7.67 11.93
C ILE A 191 15.84 8.07 13.29
N ILE A 192 17.15 8.40 13.37
CA ILE A 192 17.82 8.84 14.59
C ILE A 192 18.27 10.31 14.53
N VAL A 193 18.19 10.97 13.37
CA VAL A 193 18.63 12.36 13.15
C VAL A 193 17.62 13.07 12.27
N ASP A 194 17.22 14.29 12.62
CA ASP A 194 16.52 15.22 11.72
C ASP A 194 17.38 16.44 11.33
N ALA A 195 16.84 17.31 10.48
CA ALA A 195 17.55 18.51 10.01
C ALA A 195 17.98 19.44 11.15
N TRP A 196 17.25 19.45 12.29
CA TRP A 196 17.64 20.22 13.48
C TRP A 196 18.77 19.53 14.24
N SER A 197 18.69 18.21 14.41
CA SER A 197 19.71 17.37 15.05
C SER A 197 21.06 17.49 14.36
N LYS A 198 21.09 17.70 13.04
CA LYS A 198 22.32 18.02 12.30
C LYS A 198 23.08 19.19 12.92
N GLY A 199 22.36 20.27 13.29
CA GLY A 199 22.98 21.44 13.91
C GLY A 199 23.55 21.15 15.30
N VAL A 200 22.82 20.39 16.11
CA VAL A 200 23.27 19.91 17.43
C VAL A 200 24.51 19.03 17.28
N LEU A 201 24.48 18.07 16.35
CA LEU A 201 25.58 17.15 16.07
C LEU A 201 26.85 17.90 15.68
N PHE A 202 26.77 18.86 14.76
CA PHE A 202 27.96 19.60 14.32
C PHE A 202 28.51 20.54 15.41
N GLN A 203 27.62 21.20 16.16
CA GLN A 203 28.04 22.08 17.24
C GLN A 203 28.73 21.30 18.36
N GLU A 204 28.14 20.20 18.81
CA GLU A 204 28.72 19.39 19.88
C GLU A 204 30.00 18.66 19.40
N LEU A 205 30.05 18.20 18.14
CA LEU A 205 31.27 17.63 17.55
C LEU A 205 32.44 18.62 17.59
N ALA A 206 32.19 19.89 17.24
CA ALA A 206 33.18 20.95 17.29
C ALA A 206 33.70 21.19 18.72
N THR A 207 32.79 21.35 19.68
CA THR A 207 33.12 21.57 21.09
C THR A 207 33.92 20.40 21.68
N LEU A 208 33.55 19.16 21.34
CA LEU A 208 34.27 17.98 21.80
C LEU A 208 35.64 17.84 21.15
N TYR A 209 35.75 18.12 19.85
CA TYR A 209 37.03 18.09 19.13
C TYR A 209 38.00 19.11 19.71
N GLU A 210 37.55 20.32 20.02
CA GLU A 210 38.36 21.33 20.70
C GLU A 210 38.93 20.79 22.02
N ALA A 211 38.07 20.30 22.92
CA ALA A 211 38.48 19.78 24.22
C ALA A 211 39.45 18.59 24.10
N PHE A 212 39.13 17.58 23.27
CA PHE A 212 39.97 16.40 23.13
C PHE A 212 41.27 16.68 22.38
N SER A 213 41.30 17.64 21.46
CA SER A 213 42.55 18.07 20.80
C SER A 213 43.55 18.68 21.80
N LEU A 214 43.04 19.27 22.88
CA LEU A 214 43.82 19.83 24.00
C LEU A 214 44.04 18.82 25.14
N GLY A 215 43.59 17.57 25.01
CA GLY A 215 43.69 16.54 26.05
C GLY A 215 42.78 16.78 27.27
N GLN A 216 41.72 17.57 27.12
CA GLN A 216 40.73 17.86 28.15
C GLN A 216 39.55 16.87 28.11
N SER A 217 38.77 16.79 29.18
CA SER A 217 37.52 16.02 29.22
C SER A 217 36.37 16.74 28.51
N SER A 218 35.30 16.01 28.20
CA SER A 218 34.05 16.56 27.64
C SER A 218 33.55 17.74 28.48
N PRO A 219 33.36 18.95 27.89
CA PRO A 219 32.83 20.12 28.60
C PRO A 219 31.29 20.17 28.55
N LEU A 220 30.63 19.20 27.91
CA LEU A 220 29.19 19.22 27.69
C LEU A 220 28.44 18.72 28.93
N PRO A 221 27.47 19.47 29.48
CA PRO A 221 26.72 19.06 30.67
C PRO A 221 25.76 17.91 30.36
N GLU A 222 25.50 17.00 31.30
CA GLU A 222 24.55 15.90 31.09
C GLU A 222 23.18 16.36 30.57
N LEU A 223 22.59 15.55 29.68
CA LEU A 223 21.26 15.83 29.15
C LEU A 223 20.19 15.40 30.17
N PRO A 224 19.23 16.28 30.52
CA PRO A 224 18.22 15.96 31.52
C PRO A 224 17.21 14.89 31.06
N VAL A 225 17.06 14.74 29.74
CA VAL A 225 16.22 13.74 29.08
C VAL A 225 16.88 13.32 27.77
N GLN A 226 16.45 12.18 27.23
CA GLN A 226 16.90 11.60 25.98
C GLN A 226 15.73 11.48 24.99
N TYR A 227 16.04 11.14 23.74
CA TYR A 227 15.02 11.03 22.70
C TYR A 227 13.95 9.95 23.00
N ALA A 228 14.34 8.84 23.63
CA ALA A 228 13.39 7.80 24.00
C ALA A 228 12.37 8.28 25.05
N ASP A 229 12.79 9.17 25.96
CA ASP A 229 11.89 9.81 26.93
C ASP A 229 10.84 10.67 26.21
N PHE A 230 11.26 11.43 25.19
CA PHE A 230 10.33 12.17 24.32
C PHE A 230 9.35 11.23 23.60
N SER A 231 9.82 10.08 23.13
CA SER A 231 8.97 9.11 22.42
C SER A 231 7.85 8.57 23.31
N VAL A 232 8.19 8.21 24.56
CA VAL A 232 7.20 7.76 25.57
C VAL A 232 6.25 8.90 25.93
N TRP A 233 6.79 10.08 26.22
CA TRP A 233 6.01 11.28 26.54
C TRP A 233 5.02 11.62 25.42
N GLN A 234 5.46 11.62 24.16
CA GLN A 234 4.61 11.91 23.00
C GLN A 234 3.45 10.93 22.89
N ARG A 235 3.72 9.63 23.08
CA ARG A 235 2.67 8.59 23.05
C ARG A 235 1.65 8.76 24.16
N GLN A 236 2.06 9.19 25.34
CA GLN A 236 1.16 9.44 26.47
C GLN A 236 0.35 10.71 26.30
N CYS A 237 0.96 11.78 25.78
CA CYS A 237 0.31 13.08 25.67
C CYS A 237 -0.76 13.10 24.58
N ILE A 238 -0.51 12.47 23.43
CA ILE A 238 -1.41 12.51 22.27
C ILE A 238 -2.45 11.40 22.38
N GLN A 239 -3.33 11.53 23.37
CA GLN A 239 -4.43 10.61 23.65
C GLN A 239 -5.68 11.38 24.12
N GLY A 240 -6.82 10.68 24.22
CA GLY A 240 -8.08 11.21 24.77
C GLY A 240 -8.53 12.54 24.13
N GLU A 241 -9.04 13.45 24.97
CA GLU A 241 -9.57 14.76 24.57
C GLU A 241 -8.56 15.62 23.80
N PHE A 242 -7.27 15.56 24.15
CA PHE A 242 -6.25 16.33 23.45
C PHE A 242 -6.10 15.86 22.00
N LYS A 243 -5.98 14.54 21.78
CA LYS A 243 -5.93 13.96 20.44
C LYS A 243 -7.19 14.29 19.64
N GLU A 244 -8.37 14.17 20.23
CA GLU A 244 -9.65 14.47 19.56
C GLU A 244 -9.76 15.95 19.16
N THR A 245 -9.36 16.85 20.05
CA THR A 245 -9.32 18.30 19.78
C THR A 245 -8.42 18.61 18.59
N LEU A 246 -7.22 18.03 18.57
CA LEU A 246 -6.30 18.23 17.45
C LEU A 246 -6.86 17.65 16.15
N LEU A 247 -7.44 16.44 16.21
CA LEU A 247 -7.96 15.75 15.04
C LEU A 247 -9.17 16.47 14.43
N ASN A 248 -10.07 17.02 15.26
CA ASN A 248 -11.24 17.75 14.79
C ASN A 248 -10.86 18.99 13.97
N TYR A 249 -9.82 19.72 14.40
CA TYR A 249 -9.28 20.83 13.60
C TYR A 249 -8.81 20.34 12.23
N TRP A 250 -8.01 19.26 12.17
CA TRP A 250 -7.50 18.75 10.90
C TRP A 250 -8.61 18.20 9.99
N LYS A 251 -9.64 17.55 10.54
CA LYS A 251 -10.83 17.14 9.78
C LYS A 251 -11.54 18.34 9.16
N GLN A 252 -11.75 19.41 9.92
CA GLN A 252 -12.36 20.63 9.40
C GLN A 252 -11.49 21.33 8.36
N GLN A 253 -10.18 21.42 8.60
CA GLN A 253 -9.22 22.10 7.73
C GLN A 253 -9.01 21.38 6.40
N LEU A 254 -9.06 20.04 6.41
CA LEU A 254 -8.77 19.21 5.24
C LEU A 254 -10.01 18.70 4.53
N GLY A 255 -11.17 18.64 5.20
CA GLY A 255 -12.44 18.16 4.63
C GLY A 255 -12.38 16.74 4.06
N ASP A 256 -13.46 16.33 3.40
CA ASP A 256 -13.61 14.95 2.90
C ASP A 256 -13.07 14.72 1.48
N ASN A 257 -12.70 15.78 0.76
CA ASN A 257 -12.28 15.73 -0.64
C ASN A 257 -10.92 16.41 -0.84
N LEU A 258 -9.87 15.81 -0.30
CA LEU A 258 -8.51 16.28 -0.48
C LEU A 258 -7.97 15.78 -1.82
N GLN A 259 -7.84 16.67 -2.80
CA GLN A 259 -7.29 16.32 -4.11
C GLN A 259 -5.78 16.57 -4.15
N ALA A 260 -5.04 15.55 -4.62
CA ALA A 260 -3.62 15.73 -4.91
C ALA A 260 -3.44 16.67 -6.10
N LEU A 261 -2.36 17.45 -6.07
CA LEU A 261 -1.99 18.34 -7.17
C LEU A 261 -1.56 17.51 -8.39
N LYS A 262 -2.06 17.88 -9.57
CA LYS A 262 -1.75 17.30 -10.87
C LYS A 262 -0.81 18.25 -11.61
N LEU A 263 0.46 18.19 -11.25
CA LEU A 263 1.51 19.01 -11.86
C LEU A 263 1.74 18.61 -13.31
N PRO A 264 1.69 19.49 -14.32
CA PRO A 264 2.03 19.14 -15.71
C PRO A 264 3.49 18.66 -15.82
N THR A 265 3.69 17.37 -16.10
CA THR A 265 4.98 16.71 -16.24
C THR A 265 5.42 16.66 -17.70
N ASP A 266 6.73 16.54 -17.93
CA ASP A 266 7.32 16.36 -19.26
C ASP A 266 7.21 14.90 -19.73
N HIS A 267 7.22 13.97 -18.78
CA HIS A 267 7.08 12.55 -19.01
C HIS A 267 5.91 11.97 -18.18
N PRO A 268 5.25 10.89 -18.65
CA PRO A 268 4.23 10.21 -17.87
C PRO A 268 4.85 9.54 -16.64
N TYR A 269 4.05 9.30 -15.60
CA TYR A 269 4.53 8.53 -14.45
C TYR A 269 4.97 7.13 -14.90
N PRO A 270 6.24 6.75 -14.66
CA PRO A 270 6.73 5.43 -15.04
C PRO A 270 6.07 4.34 -14.20
N THR A 271 5.87 3.16 -14.79
CA THR A 271 5.41 1.97 -14.05
C THR A 271 6.44 1.47 -13.03
N ASN A 272 7.74 1.72 -13.27
CA ASN A 272 8.85 1.46 -12.37
C ASN A 272 9.70 2.74 -12.22
N PRO A 273 9.35 3.66 -11.30
CA PRO A 273 10.12 4.89 -11.08
C PRO A 273 11.54 4.60 -10.60
N THR A 274 12.52 5.32 -11.14
CA THR A 274 13.91 5.30 -10.66
C THR A 274 14.08 6.17 -9.42
N HIS A 275 13.18 7.15 -9.23
CA HIS A 275 13.22 8.14 -8.15
C HIS A 275 14.44 9.07 -8.19
N CYS A 276 15.18 9.08 -9.31
CA CYS A 276 16.29 10.00 -9.50
C CYS A 276 15.83 11.43 -9.28
N SER A 277 16.61 12.20 -8.52
CA SER A 277 16.36 13.60 -8.28
C SER A 277 17.39 14.47 -8.98
N ALA A 278 16.92 15.60 -9.51
CA ALA A 278 17.78 16.71 -9.92
C ALA A 278 17.34 17.98 -9.19
N TYR A 279 18.15 19.04 -9.25
CA TYR A 279 17.80 20.31 -8.65
C TYR A 279 18.34 21.51 -9.42
N ASN A 280 17.58 22.60 -9.38
CA ASN A 280 18.02 23.91 -9.86
C ASN A 280 18.08 24.90 -8.69
N LYS A 281 19.20 25.62 -8.58
CA LYS A 281 19.46 26.60 -7.52
C LYS A 281 19.51 28.01 -8.11
N GLN A 282 18.76 28.93 -7.52
CA GLN A 282 18.78 30.36 -7.86
C GLN A 282 18.94 31.18 -6.60
N LEU A 283 19.92 32.08 -6.59
CA LEU A 283 20.12 33.02 -5.51
C LEU A 283 19.18 34.21 -5.69
N LEU A 284 18.38 34.53 -4.67
CA LEU A 284 17.61 35.76 -4.65
C LEU A 284 18.55 36.95 -4.43
N SER A 285 18.25 38.12 -4.98
CA SER A 285 19.05 39.32 -4.68
C SER A 285 18.83 39.75 -3.22
N VAL A 286 19.85 40.39 -2.62
CA VAL A 286 19.76 40.96 -1.27
C VAL A 286 18.64 42.00 -1.20
N GLU A 287 18.47 42.79 -2.26
CA GLU A 287 17.41 43.77 -2.40
C GLU A 287 16.02 43.11 -2.37
N LEU A 288 15.79 42.10 -3.22
CA LEU A 288 14.52 41.37 -3.28
C LEU A 288 14.19 40.73 -1.93
N THR A 289 15.16 40.08 -1.30
CA THR A 289 15.00 39.49 0.04
C THR A 289 14.59 40.53 1.09
N THR A 290 15.21 41.72 1.07
CA THR A 290 14.92 42.80 2.01
C THR A 290 13.52 43.36 1.80
N GLN A 291 13.13 43.58 0.53
CA GLN A 291 11.80 44.05 0.16
C GLN A 291 10.72 43.03 0.54
N LEU A 292 10.93 41.73 0.30
CA LEU A 292 10.00 40.67 0.71
C LEU A 292 9.83 40.60 2.23
N LYS A 293 10.92 40.75 3.01
CA LYS A 293 10.85 40.82 4.48
C LYS A 293 10.05 42.04 4.96
N SER A 294 10.20 43.18 4.29
CA SER A 294 9.45 44.41 4.60
C SER A 294 7.97 44.27 4.24
N PHE A 295 7.68 43.77 3.04
CA PHE A 295 6.33 43.50 2.56
C PHE A 295 5.58 42.53 3.47
N SER A 296 6.22 41.41 3.84
CA SER A 296 5.64 40.42 4.76
C SER A 296 5.23 41.07 6.09
N ARG A 297 6.11 41.92 6.66
CA ARG A 297 5.81 42.68 7.88
C ARG A 297 4.64 43.64 7.72
N LYS A 298 4.56 44.38 6.61
CA LYS A 298 3.45 45.30 6.30
C LYS A 298 2.11 44.58 6.19
N GLN A 299 2.09 43.38 5.62
CA GLN A 299 0.89 42.54 5.50
C GLN A 299 0.56 41.75 6.79
N GLY A 300 1.39 41.89 7.84
CA GLY A 300 1.26 41.11 9.08
C GLY A 300 1.42 39.61 8.85
N ALA A 301 2.24 39.20 7.88
CA ALA A 301 2.54 37.82 7.54
C ALA A 301 4.01 37.49 7.80
N THR A 302 4.32 36.20 7.97
CA THR A 302 5.71 35.75 8.02
C THR A 302 6.30 35.68 6.60
N LEU A 303 7.63 35.78 6.48
CA LEU A 303 8.30 35.58 5.19
C LEU A 303 7.95 34.21 4.58
N PHE A 304 7.85 33.17 5.43
CA PHE A 304 7.40 31.84 5.03
C PHE A 304 6.02 31.88 4.36
N ALA A 305 5.03 32.54 4.96
CA ALA A 305 3.68 32.61 4.41
C ALA A 305 3.65 33.35 3.06
N THR A 306 4.44 34.43 2.93
CA THR A 306 4.57 35.18 1.67
C THR A 306 5.17 34.33 0.55
N LEU A 307 6.29 33.65 0.82
CA LEU A 307 6.96 32.80 -0.16
C LEU A 307 6.12 31.58 -0.54
N LEU A 308 5.41 30.98 0.42
CA LEU A 308 4.46 29.89 0.18
C LEU A 308 3.26 30.35 -0.65
N ALA A 309 2.72 31.54 -0.38
CA ALA A 309 1.63 32.10 -1.16
C ALA A 309 2.05 32.32 -2.62
N ALA A 310 3.24 32.89 -2.85
CA ALA A 310 3.82 33.02 -4.19
C ALA A 310 4.00 31.65 -4.88
N PHE A 311 4.44 30.62 -4.14
CA PHE A 311 4.62 29.29 -4.69
C PHE A 311 3.26 28.65 -5.05
N LYS A 312 2.24 28.83 -4.22
CA LYS A 312 0.88 28.38 -4.53
C LYS A 312 0.30 29.10 -5.75
N VAL A 313 0.59 30.38 -5.95
CA VAL A 313 0.23 31.09 -7.19
C VAL A 313 0.92 30.43 -8.38
N LEU A 314 2.21 30.14 -8.32
CA LEU A 314 2.93 29.41 -9.37
C LEU A 314 2.26 28.07 -9.69
N LEU A 315 2.00 27.25 -8.66
CA LEU A 315 1.35 25.95 -8.83
C LEU A 315 -0.03 26.06 -9.48
N TYR A 316 -0.82 27.06 -9.08
CA TYR A 316 -2.09 27.35 -9.73
C TYR A 316 -1.90 27.71 -11.22
N ARG A 317 -0.95 28.59 -11.55
CA ARG A 317 -0.69 28.98 -12.96
C ARG A 317 -0.26 27.79 -13.82
N TYR A 318 0.35 26.76 -13.25
CA TYR A 318 0.73 25.54 -13.96
C TYR A 318 -0.38 24.48 -14.03
N THR A 319 -1.31 24.45 -13.07
CA THR A 319 -2.29 23.35 -12.94
C THR A 319 -3.74 23.75 -13.23
N ASP A 320 -4.07 25.04 -13.16
CA ASP A 320 -5.44 25.58 -13.06
C ASP A 320 -6.29 24.95 -11.94
N GLN A 321 -5.66 24.30 -10.96
CA GLN A 321 -6.36 23.76 -9.78
C GLN A 321 -6.49 24.84 -8.71
N GLU A 322 -7.73 25.22 -8.38
CA GLU A 322 -8.03 26.20 -7.34
C GLU A 322 -7.95 25.63 -5.93
N ASP A 323 -8.18 24.33 -5.75
CA ASP A 323 -8.21 23.67 -4.45
C ASP A 323 -7.15 22.58 -4.37
N PHE A 324 -6.11 22.84 -3.59
CA PHE A 324 -4.98 21.94 -3.41
C PHE A 324 -4.23 22.23 -2.11
N PHE A 325 -3.37 21.30 -1.73
CA PHE A 325 -2.49 21.44 -0.57
C PHE A 325 -1.02 21.37 -0.99
N VAL A 326 -0.17 21.93 -0.13
CA VAL A 326 1.29 21.79 -0.20
C VAL A 326 1.74 21.31 1.16
N CYS A 327 2.63 20.32 1.21
CA CYS A 327 3.17 19.83 2.47
C CYS A 327 4.38 20.66 2.91
N SER A 328 4.54 20.84 4.22
CA SER A 328 5.70 21.55 4.77
C SER A 328 6.27 20.81 5.98
N PRO A 329 7.59 20.56 6.03
CA PRO A 329 8.20 19.93 7.18
C PRO A 329 8.36 20.93 8.33
N ILE A 330 8.18 20.44 9.55
CA ILE A 330 8.38 21.22 10.77
C ILE A 330 9.32 20.48 11.72
N ALA A 331 10.10 21.23 12.49
CA ALA A 331 11.05 20.65 13.45
C ALA A 331 10.35 19.98 14.64
N ASN A 332 9.13 20.42 14.99
CA ASN A 332 8.33 19.88 16.09
C ASN A 332 9.05 19.90 17.46
N ARG A 333 9.82 20.97 17.73
CA ARG A 333 10.60 21.18 18.97
C ARG A 333 10.06 22.36 19.77
N SER A 334 8.80 22.25 20.18
CA SER A 334 8.11 23.28 20.97
C SER A 334 8.62 23.38 22.42
N ARG A 335 9.28 22.33 22.93
CA ARG A 335 9.79 22.23 24.31
C ARG A 335 11.28 22.54 24.43
N LYS A 336 11.69 23.19 25.51
CA LYS A 336 13.08 23.61 25.74
C LYS A 336 14.02 22.41 25.85
N GLU A 337 13.57 21.38 26.54
CA GLU A 337 14.25 20.11 26.80
C GLU A 337 14.62 19.38 25.51
N THR A 338 13.82 19.53 24.45
CA THR A 338 14.07 18.89 23.15
C THR A 338 15.09 19.61 22.28
N LYS A 339 15.46 20.86 22.58
CA LYS A 339 16.28 21.68 21.65
C LYS A 339 17.71 21.16 21.47
N GLY A 340 18.29 20.58 22.52
CA GLY A 340 19.66 20.05 22.54
C GLY A 340 19.76 18.56 22.26
N LEU A 341 18.67 17.88 21.87
CA LEU A 341 18.68 16.44 21.65
C LEU A 341 18.95 16.08 20.19
N ILE A 342 19.70 15.00 19.97
CA ILE A 342 19.74 14.30 18.68
C ILE A 342 18.57 13.31 18.62
N GLY A 343 17.80 13.34 17.53
CA GLY A 343 16.64 12.48 17.33
C GLY A 343 15.78 12.89 16.14
N TYR A 344 14.79 12.06 15.79
CA TYR A 344 13.86 12.35 14.68
C TYR A 344 12.55 12.96 15.18
N PHE A 345 12.47 14.28 15.26
CA PHE A 345 11.26 14.99 15.75
C PHE A 345 10.34 15.44 14.62
N ALA A 346 10.87 15.52 13.40
CA ALA A 346 10.20 16.14 12.27
C ALA A 346 8.77 15.61 12.06
N ASN A 347 7.85 16.54 11.81
CA ASN A 347 6.46 16.25 11.43
C ASN A 347 6.11 17.00 10.14
N LEU A 348 4.96 16.70 9.54
CA LEU A 348 4.49 17.31 8.30
C LEU A 348 3.18 18.06 8.50
N LEU A 349 3.12 19.30 7.99
CA LEU A 349 1.88 20.06 7.89
C LEU A 349 1.27 19.92 6.49
N ILE A 350 -0.05 19.69 6.41
CA ILE A 350 -0.81 19.72 5.16
C ILE A 350 -1.46 21.11 5.02
N LEU A 351 -0.91 21.96 4.16
CA LEU A 351 -1.36 23.35 4.02
C LEU A 351 -2.33 23.47 2.84
N ARG A 352 -3.59 23.01 3.02
CA ARG A 352 -4.69 23.15 2.05
C ARG A 352 -5.15 24.60 1.94
N THR A 353 -5.30 25.09 0.73
CA THR A 353 -5.81 26.44 0.46
C THR A 353 -6.72 26.41 -0.76
N GLN A 354 -7.77 27.22 -0.75
CA GLN A 354 -8.62 27.42 -1.91
C GLN A 354 -8.31 28.79 -2.52
N LEU A 355 -7.70 28.79 -3.71
CA LEU A 355 -7.32 29.97 -4.46
C LEU A 355 -8.48 30.41 -5.35
N ASN A 356 -8.87 31.69 -5.28
CA ASN A 356 -9.85 32.30 -6.17
C ASN A 356 -9.13 33.23 -7.14
N VAL A 357 -9.32 33.04 -8.44
CA VAL A 357 -8.64 33.82 -9.49
C VAL A 357 -8.89 35.32 -9.45
N ASN A 358 -10.01 35.75 -8.86
CA ASN A 358 -10.42 37.16 -8.82
C ASN A 358 -9.97 37.89 -7.54
N GLN A 359 -9.36 37.19 -6.59
CA GLN A 359 -8.88 37.80 -5.35
C GLN A 359 -7.51 38.46 -5.56
N THR A 360 -7.18 39.45 -4.74
CA THR A 360 -5.84 40.06 -4.77
C THR A 360 -4.80 39.15 -4.11
N PHE A 361 -3.52 39.38 -4.39
CA PHE A 361 -2.47 38.64 -3.68
C PHE A 361 -2.52 38.86 -2.16
N GLY A 362 -2.84 40.08 -1.71
CA GLY A 362 -2.99 40.40 -0.28
C GLY A 362 -4.11 39.59 0.41
N GLU A 363 -5.26 39.45 -0.27
CA GLU A 363 -6.38 38.63 0.22
C GLU A 363 -5.96 37.15 0.35
N PHE A 364 -5.30 36.60 -0.66
CA PHE A 364 -4.80 35.23 -0.64
C PHE A 364 -3.71 35.01 0.41
N LEU A 365 -2.77 35.95 0.56
CA LEU A 365 -1.74 35.89 1.60
C LEU A 365 -2.37 35.85 3.00
N SER A 366 -3.46 36.60 3.23
CA SER A 366 -4.17 36.54 4.50
C SER A 366 -4.76 35.15 4.78
N GLN A 367 -5.32 34.49 3.75
CA GLN A 367 -5.81 33.11 3.85
C GLN A 367 -4.67 32.13 4.13
N VAL A 368 -3.57 32.20 3.36
CA VAL A 368 -2.38 31.36 3.56
C VAL A 368 -1.82 31.54 4.96
N ARG A 369 -1.74 32.78 5.48
CA ARG A 369 -1.32 33.05 6.85
C ARG A 369 -2.20 32.36 7.89
N GLN A 370 -3.53 32.38 7.72
CA GLN A 370 -4.45 31.71 8.64
C GLN A 370 -4.22 30.20 8.64
N VAL A 371 -4.10 29.59 7.46
CA VAL A 371 -3.80 28.15 7.30
C VAL A 371 -2.46 27.79 7.94
N VAL A 372 -1.41 28.57 7.70
CA VAL A 372 -0.08 28.36 8.30
C VAL A 372 -0.15 28.47 9.82
N SER A 373 -0.81 29.51 10.35
CA SER A 373 -0.91 29.72 11.80
C SER A 373 -1.67 28.60 12.50
N GLY A 374 -2.78 28.15 11.91
CA GLY A 374 -3.51 26.98 12.39
C GLY A 374 -2.68 25.71 12.31
N GLY A 375 -1.99 25.46 11.18
CA GLY A 375 -1.08 24.32 11.04
C GLY A 375 -0.02 24.25 12.16
N TYR A 376 0.60 25.39 12.51
CA TYR A 376 1.55 25.45 13.62
C TYR A 376 0.91 25.28 15.01
N ALA A 377 -0.31 25.79 15.21
CA ALA A 377 -1.00 25.63 16.49
C ALA A 377 -1.35 24.16 16.78
N TYR A 378 -1.69 23.40 15.73
CA TYR A 378 -2.13 22.01 15.81
C TYR A 378 -1.05 21.00 15.37
N GLN A 379 0.21 21.44 15.38
CA GLN A 379 1.35 20.74 14.80
C GLN A 379 1.74 19.45 15.51
N ASP A 380 1.33 19.30 16.77
CA ASP A 380 1.68 18.15 17.60
C ASP A 380 1.00 16.87 17.10
N LEU A 381 -0.14 16.97 16.41
CA LEU A 381 -0.81 15.79 15.86
C LEU A 381 0.07 15.16 14.78
N PRO A 382 0.46 13.88 14.92
CA PRO A 382 1.25 13.22 13.91
C PRO A 382 0.46 13.11 12.61
N ILE A 383 1.14 13.33 11.49
CA ILE A 383 0.55 13.21 10.16
C ILE A 383 -0.12 11.84 9.92
N GLN A 384 0.35 10.77 10.56
CA GLN A 384 -0.25 9.44 10.44
C GLN A 384 -1.66 9.38 11.01
N GLU A 385 -1.92 10.07 12.13
CA GLU A 385 -3.24 10.15 12.73
C GLU A 385 -4.23 10.89 11.80
N ILE A 386 -3.74 11.91 11.09
CA ILE A 386 -4.53 12.64 10.09
C ILE A 386 -4.85 11.72 8.90
N ILE A 387 -3.84 11.02 8.36
CA ILE A 387 -4.01 10.09 7.24
C ILE A 387 -5.04 9.01 7.57
N ASN A 388 -4.89 8.40 8.74
CA ASN A 388 -5.76 7.33 9.22
C ASN A 388 -7.20 7.82 9.41
N ALA A 389 -7.39 8.98 10.04
CA ALA A 389 -8.72 9.48 10.35
C ALA A 389 -9.49 10.01 9.14
N LEU A 390 -8.79 10.40 8.06
CA LEU A 390 -9.37 10.91 6.82
C LEU A 390 -9.29 9.91 5.66
N ASN A 391 -8.85 8.67 5.92
CA ASN A 391 -8.64 7.62 4.90
C ASN A 391 -7.80 8.10 3.70
N LEU A 392 -6.77 8.91 3.96
CA LEU A 392 -5.91 9.50 2.92
C LEU A 392 -4.80 8.54 2.44
N LEU A 393 -4.90 7.24 2.72
CA LEU A 393 -3.90 6.22 2.36
C LEU A 393 -3.68 6.15 0.83
N GLN A 394 -4.71 6.47 0.05
CA GLN A 394 -4.68 6.51 -1.41
C GLN A 394 -4.22 7.88 -1.96
N THR A 395 -4.12 8.91 -1.11
CA THR A 395 -3.73 10.27 -1.53
C THR A 395 -2.22 10.42 -1.42
N PRO A 396 -1.50 10.68 -2.52
CA PRO A 396 -0.06 10.89 -2.48
C PRO A 396 0.24 12.28 -1.88
N LEU A 397 0.22 12.37 -0.55
CA LEU A 397 0.38 13.61 0.21
C LEU A 397 1.76 14.27 0.00
N SER A 398 2.75 13.50 -0.43
CA SER A 398 4.13 13.96 -0.61
C SER A 398 4.47 14.35 -2.05
N LYS A 399 3.52 14.67 -2.93
CA LYS A 399 3.93 15.07 -4.30
C LYS A 399 4.62 16.43 -4.35
N VAL A 400 4.12 17.40 -3.58
CA VAL A 400 4.63 18.77 -3.60
C VAL A 400 4.93 19.28 -2.20
N MET A 401 6.17 19.75 -2.01
CA MET A 401 6.64 20.29 -0.73
C MET A 401 7.14 21.72 -0.83
N PHE A 402 7.03 22.42 0.30
CA PHE A 402 7.60 23.74 0.50
C PHE A 402 8.29 23.85 1.87
N ALA A 403 9.51 24.38 1.91
CA ALA A 403 10.22 24.64 3.16
C ALA A 403 11.03 25.95 3.13
N LEU A 404 11.22 26.55 4.30
CA LEU A 404 12.11 27.68 4.51
C LEU A 404 13.04 27.39 5.69
N GLN A 405 14.34 27.32 5.42
CA GLN A 405 15.39 27.23 6.43
C GLN A 405 16.02 28.62 6.61
N ASN A 406 15.48 29.37 7.58
CA ASN A 406 15.89 30.75 7.87
C ASN A 406 16.97 30.85 8.97
N THR A 407 17.44 29.72 9.49
CA THR A 407 18.62 29.66 10.37
C THR A 407 19.88 29.64 9.52
N THR A 408 20.99 30.15 10.06
CA THR A 408 22.30 30.01 9.43
C THR A 408 22.55 28.52 9.19
N ILE A 409 23.03 28.16 7.99
CA ILE A 409 23.45 26.79 7.70
C ILE A 409 24.42 26.38 8.80
N HIS A 410 24.06 25.37 9.57
CA HIS A 410 24.98 24.79 10.55
C HIS A 410 26.11 24.14 9.77
N THR A 411 27.24 24.82 9.68
CA THR A 411 28.49 24.27 9.15
C THR A 411 29.31 23.76 10.32
N LEU A 412 29.99 22.63 10.12
CA LEU A 412 30.97 22.17 11.09
C LEU A 412 32.14 23.16 11.08
N GLN A 413 32.49 23.68 12.25
CA GLN A 413 33.66 24.54 12.44
C GLN A 413 34.57 23.84 13.45
N LEU A 414 35.81 23.57 13.07
CA LEU A 414 36.80 22.96 13.96
C LEU A 414 37.90 24.00 14.25
N PRO A 415 38.33 24.19 15.50
CA PRO A 415 39.40 25.14 15.83
C PRO A 415 40.67 24.88 15.00
N ASP A 416 41.30 25.97 14.54
CA ASP A 416 42.55 25.96 13.77
C ASP A 416 42.53 25.15 12.45
N LEU A 417 41.34 24.80 11.94
CA LEU A 417 41.14 24.06 10.70
C LEU A 417 40.21 24.81 9.75
N ASN A 418 40.48 24.72 8.44
CA ASN A 418 39.53 25.17 7.43
C ASN A 418 38.58 24.02 7.11
N VAL A 419 37.27 24.21 7.32
CA VAL A 419 36.25 23.20 7.08
C VAL A 419 35.26 23.70 6.02
N GLU A 420 35.24 23.04 4.88
CA GLU A 420 34.28 23.29 3.81
C GLU A 420 33.23 22.18 3.79
N THR A 421 31.96 22.55 3.77
CA THR A 421 30.85 21.58 3.73
C THR A 421 30.51 21.22 2.29
N PHE A 422 30.41 19.92 2.01
CA PHE A 422 29.98 19.37 0.73
C PHE A 422 28.54 18.87 0.84
N ASN A 423 27.69 19.35 -0.06
CA ASN A 423 26.34 18.83 -0.20
C ASN A 423 26.41 17.46 -0.87
N LEU A 424 26.21 16.42 -0.08
CA LEU A 424 26.04 15.06 -0.56
C LEU A 424 24.53 14.81 -0.66
N ASP A 425 24.04 14.50 -1.86
CA ASP A 425 22.67 14.04 -2.06
C ASP A 425 22.69 12.54 -2.30
N SER A 426 21.70 11.84 -1.75
CA SER A 426 21.40 10.45 -2.12
C SER A 426 21.05 10.30 -3.61
N GLY A 427 20.77 11.41 -4.29
CA GLY A 427 20.37 11.43 -5.70
C GLY A 427 18.94 10.96 -5.90
N THR A 428 18.16 10.78 -4.83
CA THR A 428 16.77 10.30 -4.87
C THR A 428 15.77 11.29 -4.26
N THR A 429 14.51 11.17 -4.67
CA THR A 429 13.39 11.95 -4.13
C THR A 429 12.08 11.16 -4.15
N ASP A 430 11.30 11.29 -3.07
CA ASP A 430 9.91 10.79 -2.98
C ASP A 430 8.89 11.86 -3.39
N PHE A 431 9.35 13.07 -3.73
CA PHE A 431 8.53 14.21 -4.13
C PHE A 431 8.65 14.46 -5.62
N ASP A 432 7.53 14.81 -6.28
CA ASP A 432 7.53 15.26 -7.67
C ASP A 432 8.24 16.62 -7.77
N LEU A 433 7.92 17.53 -6.84
CA LEU A 433 8.51 18.87 -6.74
C LEU A 433 8.66 19.31 -5.29
N TYR A 434 9.86 19.73 -4.91
CA TYR A 434 10.17 20.31 -3.61
C TYR A 434 10.89 21.64 -3.77
N LEU A 435 10.20 22.73 -3.47
CA LEU A 435 10.81 24.04 -3.32
C LEU A 435 11.25 24.24 -1.87
N TYR A 436 12.55 24.40 -1.64
CA TYR A 436 13.05 24.85 -0.36
C TYR A 436 13.98 26.04 -0.50
N LEU A 437 13.89 26.96 0.46
CA LEU A 437 14.75 28.13 0.52
C LEU A 437 15.71 28.01 1.70
N ILE A 438 17.00 28.15 1.44
CA ILE A 438 18.05 28.16 2.47
C ILE A 438 18.68 29.55 2.56
N LYS A 439 18.95 30.00 3.78
CA LYS A 439 19.65 31.28 3.99
C LYS A 439 21.12 31.14 3.58
N GLU A 440 21.59 32.01 2.69
CA GLU A 440 22.99 32.12 2.26
C GLU A 440 23.45 33.57 2.46
N GLY A 441 24.26 33.81 3.49
CA GLY A 441 24.60 35.17 3.92
C GLY A 441 23.35 35.97 4.31
N ASP A 442 23.17 37.14 3.68
CA ASP A 442 22.01 38.02 3.90
C ASP A 442 20.83 37.76 2.95
N THR A 443 20.96 36.78 2.05
CA THR A 443 19.93 36.41 1.08
C THR A 443 19.47 34.96 1.26
N PHE A 444 18.61 34.49 0.34
CA PHE A 444 18.18 33.11 0.25
C PHE A 444 18.51 32.52 -1.12
N ALA A 445 18.92 31.27 -1.13
CA ALA A 445 18.90 30.44 -2.32
C ALA A 445 17.58 29.66 -2.38
N ALA A 446 16.83 29.83 -3.47
CA ALA A 446 15.67 29.03 -3.80
C ALA A 446 16.12 27.80 -4.59
N ILE A 447 15.87 26.61 -4.04
CA ILE A 447 16.28 25.34 -4.64
C ILE A 447 15.01 24.55 -4.99
N PHE A 448 14.83 24.27 -6.27
CA PHE A 448 13.79 23.39 -6.79
C PHE A 448 14.41 22.01 -6.97
N LYS A 449 14.14 21.08 -6.04
CA LYS A 449 14.46 19.65 -6.19
C LYS A 449 13.26 18.94 -6.79
N TYR A 450 13.47 18.10 -7.80
CA TYR A 450 12.39 17.49 -8.57
C TYR A 450 12.72 16.06 -9.00
N ASN A 451 11.67 15.28 -9.30
CA ASN A 451 11.82 13.93 -9.84
C ASN A 451 12.22 14.00 -11.32
N ALA A 452 13.43 13.53 -11.63
CA ALA A 452 14.01 13.55 -12.98
C ALA A 452 13.34 12.53 -13.93
N ASP A 453 12.56 11.58 -13.42
CA ASP A 453 11.71 10.72 -14.26
C ASP A 453 10.52 11.49 -14.85
N LEU A 454 10.14 12.63 -14.24
CA LEU A 454 8.92 13.37 -14.57
C LEU A 454 9.17 14.71 -15.25
N PHE A 455 10.27 15.38 -14.90
CA PHE A 455 10.57 16.73 -15.37
C PHE A 455 11.94 16.83 -16.04
N GLU A 456 11.99 17.59 -17.12
CA GLU A 456 13.21 18.05 -17.75
C GLU A 456 13.72 19.33 -17.04
N GLU A 457 15.04 19.52 -17.03
CA GLU A 457 15.69 20.69 -16.41
C GLU A 457 15.14 22.02 -16.93
N ALA A 458 14.84 22.11 -18.22
CA ALA A 458 14.31 23.32 -18.86
C ALA A 458 12.95 23.74 -18.29
N THR A 459 12.06 22.79 -18.02
CA THR A 459 10.74 23.07 -17.41
C THR A 459 10.89 23.63 -16.01
N ILE A 460 11.80 23.07 -15.21
CA ILE A 460 12.04 23.53 -13.83
C ILE A 460 12.76 24.87 -13.80
N ALA A 461 13.72 25.10 -14.70
CA ALA A 461 14.36 26.40 -14.89
C ALA A 461 13.32 27.48 -15.23
N GLN A 462 12.35 27.18 -16.09
CA GLN A 462 11.26 28.10 -16.39
C GLN A 462 10.36 28.36 -15.16
N MET A 463 9.96 27.32 -14.42
CA MET A 463 9.20 27.47 -13.17
C MET A 463 9.92 28.36 -12.15
N GLN A 464 11.24 28.24 -12.08
CA GLN A 464 12.09 29.02 -11.18
C GLN A 464 12.15 30.50 -11.59
N GLU A 465 12.28 30.79 -12.89
CA GLU A 465 12.18 32.17 -13.39
C GLU A 465 10.79 32.76 -13.15
N HIS A 466 9.72 32.01 -13.42
CA HIS A 466 8.35 32.44 -13.13
C HIS A 466 8.15 32.70 -11.63
N TYR A 467 8.72 31.87 -10.76
CA TYR A 467 8.67 32.10 -9.31
C TYR A 467 9.34 33.41 -8.93
N ARG A 468 10.53 33.70 -9.48
CA ARG A 468 11.21 34.99 -9.29
C ARG A 468 10.35 36.16 -9.78
N THR A 469 9.77 36.07 -10.97
CA THR A 469 8.87 37.10 -11.53
C THR A 469 7.65 37.34 -10.64
N ILE A 470 7.03 36.27 -10.10
CA ILE A 470 5.94 36.41 -9.12
C ILE A 470 6.42 37.21 -7.90
N LEU A 471 7.58 36.87 -7.33
CA LEU A 471 8.13 37.56 -6.16
C LEU A 471 8.40 39.04 -6.42
N GLU A 472 8.85 39.40 -7.62
CA GLU A 472 9.06 40.79 -8.04
C GLU A 472 7.71 41.52 -8.23
N ASN A 473 6.75 40.89 -8.92
CA ASN A 473 5.46 41.49 -9.25
C ASN A 473 4.57 41.75 -8.03
N ILE A 474 4.60 40.87 -7.01
CA ILE A 474 3.83 41.10 -5.76
C ILE A 474 4.34 42.31 -4.97
N LEU A 475 5.59 42.74 -5.19
CA LEU A 475 6.15 43.93 -4.56
C LEU A 475 5.77 45.22 -5.30
N ILE A 476 5.62 45.14 -6.63
CA ILE A 476 5.25 46.29 -7.48
C ILE A 476 3.77 46.64 -7.32
N ASN A 477 2.88 45.65 -7.45
CA ASN A 477 1.43 45.86 -7.39
C ASN A 477 0.71 44.76 -6.59
N PRO A 478 0.71 44.84 -5.24
CA PRO A 478 0.10 43.80 -4.40
C PRO A 478 -1.43 43.71 -4.49
N GLU A 479 -2.08 44.74 -5.04
CA GLU A 479 -3.54 44.80 -5.22
C GLU A 479 -3.99 44.22 -6.57
N GLN A 480 -3.05 43.76 -7.40
CA GLN A 480 -3.41 43.10 -8.66
C GLN A 480 -4.04 41.73 -8.42
N SER A 481 -4.85 41.30 -9.38
CA SER A 481 -5.45 39.98 -9.40
C SER A 481 -4.36 38.89 -9.45
N ILE A 482 -4.60 37.73 -8.83
CA ILE A 482 -3.66 36.60 -8.86
C ILE A 482 -3.27 36.20 -10.29
N LEU A 483 -4.19 36.30 -11.26
CA LEU A 483 -3.91 35.99 -12.67
C LEU A 483 -2.86 36.92 -13.27
N ASP A 484 -2.85 38.18 -12.86
CA ASP A 484 -1.95 39.22 -13.40
C ASP A 484 -0.58 39.20 -12.72
N VAL A 485 -0.43 38.52 -11.58
CA VAL A 485 0.85 38.38 -10.88
C VAL A 485 1.87 37.62 -11.72
N LEU A 486 1.42 36.67 -12.55
CA LEU A 486 2.24 36.00 -13.57
C LEU A 486 1.50 35.97 -14.92
N PRO A 487 1.74 36.97 -15.79
CA PRO A 487 1.23 36.95 -17.15
C PRO A 487 2.04 35.94 -17.98
N LEU A 488 1.43 34.82 -18.31
CA LEU A 488 2.01 33.83 -19.22
C LEU A 488 1.80 34.29 -20.67
N SER A 489 2.81 34.16 -21.51
CA SER A 489 2.66 34.38 -22.96
C SER A 489 1.69 33.36 -23.58
N VAL A 490 1.14 33.69 -24.75
CA VAL A 490 0.20 32.79 -25.47
C VAL A 490 0.85 31.43 -25.74
N THR A 491 2.13 31.41 -26.12
CA THR A 491 2.89 30.18 -26.36
C THR A 491 3.02 29.33 -25.10
N GLU A 492 3.34 29.93 -23.96
CA GLU A 492 3.46 29.21 -22.69
C GLU A 492 2.11 28.64 -22.23
N GLN A 493 1.03 29.40 -22.41
CA GLN A 493 -0.32 28.92 -22.10
C GLN A 493 -0.69 27.68 -22.92
N GLN A 494 -0.45 27.72 -24.23
CA GLN A 494 -0.72 26.58 -25.13
C GLN A 494 0.12 25.35 -24.76
N GLN A 495 1.40 25.53 -24.43
CA GLN A 495 2.27 24.42 -24.00
C GLN A 495 1.76 23.77 -22.71
N LEU A 496 1.34 24.57 -21.72
CA LEU A 496 0.79 24.05 -20.47
C LEU A 496 -0.55 23.35 -20.68
N GLU A 497 -1.44 23.88 -21.51
CA GLU A 497 -2.71 23.23 -21.86
C GLU A 497 -2.50 21.84 -22.45
N VAL A 498 -1.54 21.68 -23.37
CA VAL A 498 -1.18 20.38 -23.94
C VAL A 498 -0.67 19.42 -22.86
N LYS A 499 0.24 19.87 -21.98
CA LYS A 499 0.76 19.05 -20.89
C LYS A 499 -0.34 18.60 -19.92
N ARG A 500 -1.24 19.51 -19.52
CA ARG A 500 -2.38 19.20 -18.63
C ARG A 500 -3.36 18.20 -19.26
N ALA A 501 -3.63 18.33 -20.55
CA ALA A 501 -4.50 17.41 -21.28
C ALA A 501 -3.94 15.98 -21.28
N ASN A 502 -2.62 15.83 -21.48
CA ASN A 502 -1.96 14.53 -21.48
C ASN A 502 -2.01 13.84 -20.11
N GLN A 503 -2.03 14.59 -19.00
CA GLN A 503 -2.12 14.03 -17.65
C GLN A 503 -3.50 13.54 -17.24
N SER A 504 -4.57 14.04 -17.87
CA SER A 504 -5.95 13.65 -17.54
C SER A 504 -6.27 12.21 -17.96
N THR A 505 -5.37 11.52 -18.67
CA THR A 505 -5.51 10.12 -19.08
C THR A 505 -5.09 9.11 -18.02
N PHE A 506 -4.47 9.53 -16.91
CA PHE A 506 -4.08 8.64 -15.81
C PHE A 506 -4.85 8.99 -14.53
N ASN A 507 -5.95 8.28 -14.29
CA ASN A 507 -6.76 8.42 -13.08
C ASN A 507 -6.77 7.05 -12.36
N PRO A 508 -5.93 6.81 -11.34
CA PRO A 508 -6.00 5.59 -10.53
C PRO A 508 -7.27 5.55 -9.66
N SER A 509 -7.88 6.72 -9.42
CA SER A 509 -9.13 6.88 -8.68
C SER A 509 -10.34 6.69 -9.59
N SER A 510 -10.60 5.45 -10.00
CA SER A 510 -11.96 5.05 -10.35
C SER A 510 -12.66 4.67 -9.05
N ASN A 511 -13.66 5.48 -8.63
CA ASN A 511 -14.66 5.08 -7.65
C ASN A 511 -15.38 3.84 -8.19
N SER A 512 -14.82 2.67 -7.92
CA SER A 512 -15.51 1.42 -8.16
C SER A 512 -16.58 1.27 -7.08
N SER A 513 -17.84 1.15 -7.52
CA SER A 513 -18.91 0.58 -6.70
C SER A 513 -18.37 -0.63 -5.95
N LYS A 514 -18.59 -0.69 -4.62
CA LYS A 514 -18.18 -1.81 -3.74
C LYS A 514 -18.24 -3.12 -4.52
N PRO A 515 -17.12 -3.86 -4.69
CA PRO A 515 -17.17 -5.15 -5.34
C PRO A 515 -18.21 -6.02 -4.63
N ALA A 516 -19.01 -6.77 -5.41
CA ALA A 516 -19.95 -7.71 -4.82
C ALA A 516 -19.19 -8.63 -3.86
N TYR A 517 -19.74 -8.84 -2.65
CA TYR A 517 -19.13 -9.70 -1.64
C TYR A 517 -18.79 -11.06 -2.24
N LEU A 518 -17.51 -11.45 -2.15
CA LEU A 518 -17.01 -12.75 -2.57
C LEU A 518 -16.41 -13.47 -1.37
N ALA A 519 -17.02 -14.60 -0.99
CA ALA A 519 -16.53 -15.46 0.06
C ALA A 519 -15.19 -16.12 -0.32
N PRO A 520 -14.36 -16.54 0.67
CA PRO A 520 -13.11 -17.25 0.42
C PRO A 520 -13.33 -18.56 -0.34
N ARG A 521 -12.49 -18.79 -1.36
CA ARG A 521 -12.63 -19.89 -2.34
C ARG A 521 -11.67 -21.04 -2.08
N ASN A 522 -10.62 -20.82 -1.29
CA ASN A 522 -9.62 -21.82 -0.93
C ASN A 522 -9.20 -21.67 0.55
N SER A 523 -8.42 -22.63 1.06
CA SER A 523 -7.98 -22.66 2.46
C SER A 523 -7.06 -21.49 2.83
N THR A 524 -6.25 -21.01 1.90
CA THR A 524 -5.35 -19.87 2.10
C THR A 524 -6.14 -18.58 2.24
N GLU A 525 -7.09 -18.34 1.34
CA GLU A 525 -8.04 -17.22 1.40
C GLU A 525 -8.88 -17.28 2.68
N LEU A 526 -9.38 -18.45 3.09
CA LEU A 526 -10.17 -18.58 4.32
C LEU A 526 -9.34 -18.22 5.57
N LYS A 527 -8.11 -18.73 5.66
CA LYS A 527 -7.19 -18.39 6.76
C LYS A 527 -6.86 -16.90 6.75
N LEU A 528 -6.61 -16.31 5.58
CA LEU A 528 -6.39 -14.87 5.45
C LEU A 528 -7.62 -14.05 5.85
N VAL A 529 -8.84 -14.45 5.47
CA VAL A 529 -10.10 -13.81 5.92
C VAL A 529 -10.20 -13.84 7.44
N GLN A 530 -9.86 -14.96 8.10
CA GLN A 530 -9.88 -15.07 9.56
C GLN A 530 -8.83 -14.15 10.21
N LEU A 531 -7.61 -14.11 9.66
CA LEU A 531 -6.56 -13.21 10.14
C LEU A 531 -6.96 -11.74 9.97
N TRP A 532 -7.47 -11.36 8.80
CA TRP A 532 -7.93 -10.01 8.52
C TRP A 532 -9.10 -9.61 9.40
N SER A 533 -10.07 -10.51 9.59
CA SER A 533 -11.24 -10.27 10.46
C SER A 533 -10.80 -10.00 11.90
N LYS A 534 -9.85 -10.80 12.41
CA LYS A 534 -9.26 -10.63 13.75
C LYS A 534 -8.47 -9.33 13.88
N VAL A 535 -7.70 -8.95 12.86
CA VAL A 535 -6.86 -7.74 12.88
C VAL A 535 -7.69 -6.46 12.73
N LEU A 536 -8.66 -6.46 11.82
CA LEU A 536 -9.48 -5.29 11.49
C LEU A 536 -10.72 -5.14 12.41
N GLY A 537 -11.11 -6.22 13.11
CA GLY A 537 -12.33 -6.23 13.93
C GLY A 537 -13.62 -6.24 13.10
N ILE A 538 -13.58 -6.78 11.87
CA ILE A 538 -14.71 -6.81 10.93
C ILE A 538 -15.16 -8.25 10.71
N GLU A 539 -16.45 -8.55 10.94
CA GLU A 539 -16.98 -9.93 10.88
C GLU A 539 -17.11 -10.50 9.45
N SER A 540 -17.32 -9.65 8.44
CA SER A 540 -17.53 -10.08 7.06
C SER A 540 -16.60 -9.35 6.09
N ILE A 541 -15.54 -10.04 5.67
CA ILE A 541 -14.55 -9.55 4.70
C ILE A 541 -14.63 -10.42 3.45
N GLY A 542 -14.90 -9.80 2.30
CA GLY A 542 -14.81 -10.42 0.98
C GLY A 542 -13.36 -10.50 0.50
N ILE A 543 -13.04 -11.51 -0.31
CA ILE A 543 -11.65 -11.73 -0.75
C ILE A 543 -11.07 -10.66 -1.67
N ARG A 544 -11.94 -9.83 -2.25
CA ARG A 544 -11.59 -8.68 -3.10
C ARG A 544 -11.69 -7.35 -2.36
N ASP A 545 -12.06 -7.39 -1.09
CA ASP A 545 -12.03 -6.18 -0.28
C ASP A 545 -10.57 -5.77 -0.10
N ASN A 546 -10.32 -4.48 -0.28
CA ASN A 546 -9.00 -3.91 -0.10
C ASN A 546 -8.73 -3.68 1.39
N PHE A 547 -7.59 -4.15 1.88
CA PHE A 547 -7.18 -4.03 3.29
C PHE A 547 -7.30 -2.59 3.82
N PHE A 548 -6.86 -1.63 3.01
CA PHE A 548 -6.80 -0.21 3.40
C PHE A 548 -8.18 0.45 3.31
N ASP A 549 -9.00 0.07 2.33
CA ASP A 549 -10.37 0.57 2.22
C ASP A 549 -11.26 0.08 3.36
N LEU A 550 -10.91 -1.07 3.96
CA LEU A 550 -11.53 -1.61 5.18
C LEU A 550 -11.04 -0.91 6.47
N GLY A 551 -10.23 0.15 6.37
CA GLY A 551 -9.69 0.88 7.51
C GLY A 551 -8.42 0.28 8.11
N GLY A 552 -7.77 -0.66 7.40
CA GLY A 552 -6.48 -1.22 7.79
C GLY A 552 -5.38 -0.17 7.77
N GLN A 553 -4.60 -0.11 8.86
CA GLN A 553 -3.50 0.84 9.05
C GLN A 553 -2.15 0.14 9.14
N SER A 554 -1.05 0.89 9.11
CA SER A 554 0.33 0.40 9.18
C SER A 554 0.58 -0.61 10.31
N LEU A 555 0.14 -0.30 11.53
CA LEU A 555 0.25 -1.19 12.69
C LEU A 555 -0.56 -2.49 12.54
N MET A 556 -1.76 -2.39 11.94
CA MET A 556 -2.60 -3.55 11.65
C MET A 556 -1.97 -4.43 10.56
N ALA A 557 -1.40 -3.82 9.52
CA ALA A 557 -0.69 -4.54 8.47
C ALA A 557 0.51 -5.33 9.04
N MET A 558 1.25 -4.75 9.99
CA MET A 558 2.35 -5.44 10.66
C MET A 558 1.88 -6.61 11.53
N SER A 559 0.84 -6.39 12.34
CA SER A 559 0.23 -7.45 13.14
C SER A 559 -0.30 -8.58 12.24
N LEU A 560 -0.91 -8.22 11.12
CA LEU A 560 -1.36 -9.16 10.10
C LEU A 560 -0.19 -9.98 9.53
N PHE A 561 0.92 -9.35 9.16
CA PHE A 561 2.06 -10.05 8.57
C PHE A 561 2.79 -10.95 9.57
N THR A 562 2.89 -10.52 10.84
CA THR A 562 3.37 -11.37 11.93
C THR A 562 2.48 -12.61 12.09
N GLN A 563 1.15 -12.44 12.04
CA GLN A 563 0.21 -13.56 12.12
C GLN A 563 0.21 -14.43 10.86
N ILE A 564 0.46 -13.86 9.67
CA ILE A 564 0.66 -14.61 8.43
C ILE A 564 1.91 -15.49 8.56
N GLU A 565 3.03 -14.94 9.05
CA GLU A 565 4.24 -15.71 9.29
C GLU A 565 4.01 -16.86 10.27
N GLN A 566 3.33 -16.60 11.40
CA GLN A 566 2.98 -17.65 12.37
C GLN A 566 2.04 -18.72 11.79
N THR A 567 1.09 -18.33 10.93
CA THR A 567 0.04 -19.23 10.41
C THR A 567 0.51 -20.04 9.19
N PHE A 568 1.36 -19.44 8.36
CA PHE A 568 1.79 -20.00 7.08
C PHE A 568 3.28 -20.37 7.04
N GLY A 569 4.06 -20.02 8.07
CA GLY A 569 5.50 -20.26 8.13
C GLY A 569 6.30 -19.46 7.10
N LYS A 570 5.71 -18.39 6.56
CA LYS A 570 6.29 -17.59 5.48
C LYS A 570 6.43 -16.14 5.90
N THR A 571 7.66 -15.65 5.91
CA THR A 571 7.96 -14.22 6.07
C THR A 571 7.72 -13.52 4.74
N LEU A 572 6.78 -12.57 4.71
CA LEU A 572 6.52 -11.74 3.53
C LEU A 572 6.99 -10.30 3.79
N PRO A 573 7.58 -9.60 2.81
CA PRO A 573 7.80 -8.17 2.92
C PRO A 573 6.45 -7.44 3.03
N LEU A 574 6.35 -6.45 3.91
CA LEU A 574 5.14 -5.65 4.08
C LEU A 574 4.69 -4.96 2.78
N ALA A 575 5.67 -4.63 1.92
CA ALA A 575 5.50 -4.20 0.53
C ALA A 575 4.44 -4.99 -0.24
N THR A 576 4.36 -6.29 0.04
CA THR A 576 3.44 -7.22 -0.61
C THR A 576 1.99 -6.81 -0.39
N LEU A 577 1.63 -6.25 0.76
CA LEU A 577 0.26 -5.79 1.02
C LEU A 577 -0.11 -4.56 0.18
N LEU A 578 0.83 -3.68 -0.15
CA LEU A 578 0.56 -2.53 -1.02
C LEU A 578 0.37 -2.95 -2.48
N LYS A 579 1.22 -3.88 -2.96
CA LYS A 579 1.15 -4.40 -4.33
C LYS A 579 -0.05 -5.34 -4.53
N SER A 580 -0.43 -6.03 -3.46
CA SER A 580 -1.47 -7.05 -3.46
C SER A 580 -2.42 -6.81 -2.27
N PRO A 581 -3.21 -5.73 -2.30
CA PRO A 581 -3.99 -5.26 -1.15
C PRO A 581 -5.28 -6.04 -0.90
N THR A 582 -5.47 -7.21 -1.51
CA THR A 582 -6.64 -8.06 -1.34
C THR A 582 -6.25 -9.45 -0.90
N ILE A 583 -7.16 -10.15 -0.22
CA ILE A 583 -6.95 -11.54 0.20
C ILE A 583 -6.74 -12.47 -0.99
N GLU A 584 -7.45 -12.23 -2.11
CA GLU A 584 -7.24 -12.95 -3.38
C GLU A 584 -5.78 -12.88 -3.82
N GLN A 585 -5.21 -11.67 -3.90
CA GLN A 585 -3.84 -11.48 -4.38
C GLN A 585 -2.79 -11.98 -3.37
N LEU A 586 -2.99 -11.77 -2.07
CA LEU A 586 -2.09 -12.32 -1.05
C LEU A 586 -2.08 -13.86 -1.04
N ALA A 587 -3.26 -14.48 -1.26
CA ALA A 587 -3.36 -15.93 -1.32
C ALA A 587 -2.59 -16.51 -2.50
N GLU A 588 -2.57 -15.82 -3.65
CA GLU A 588 -1.77 -16.21 -4.82
C GLU A 588 -0.28 -16.23 -4.49
N ILE A 589 0.24 -15.19 -3.82
CA ILE A 589 1.64 -15.09 -3.42
C ILE A 589 2.01 -16.17 -2.40
N LEU A 590 1.12 -16.44 -1.45
CA LEU A 590 1.32 -17.52 -0.48
C LEU A 590 1.25 -18.91 -1.12
N ALA A 591 0.62 -19.07 -2.29
CA ALA A 591 0.51 -20.35 -2.99
C ALA A 591 1.74 -20.70 -3.85
N GLU A 592 2.56 -19.73 -4.29
CA GLU A 592 3.67 -19.93 -5.23
C GLU A 592 4.85 -20.82 -4.75
N ASN A 593 4.83 -21.32 -3.51
CA ASN A 593 5.88 -22.21 -2.97
C ASN A 593 5.33 -23.44 -2.19
N GLU A 594 4.08 -23.88 -2.42
CA GLU A 594 3.57 -25.16 -1.89
C GLU A 594 3.99 -26.38 -2.75
N SER A 595 5.14 -26.33 -3.42
CA SER A 595 5.67 -27.41 -4.25
C SER A 595 6.46 -28.43 -3.42
N SER A 596 5.76 -29.33 -2.72
CA SER A 596 6.37 -30.62 -2.33
C SER A 596 5.42 -31.82 -2.22
N LEU A 597 4.11 -31.67 -2.45
CA LEU A 597 3.20 -32.82 -2.53
C LEU A 597 2.74 -33.09 -3.98
N PRO A 598 2.79 -34.34 -4.46
CA PRO A 598 2.30 -34.69 -5.79
C PRO A 598 0.78 -34.47 -5.86
N TRP A 599 0.34 -33.81 -6.93
CA TRP A 599 -1.08 -33.59 -7.20
C TRP A 599 -1.79 -34.93 -7.41
N SER A 600 -2.96 -35.11 -6.81
CA SER A 600 -3.84 -36.28 -6.97
C SER A 600 -5.29 -35.83 -7.18
N SER A 601 -6.03 -36.61 -7.96
CA SER A 601 -7.49 -36.49 -8.08
C SER A 601 -8.21 -36.90 -6.80
N LEU A 602 -7.59 -37.69 -5.93
CA LEU A 602 -8.19 -38.13 -4.68
C LEU A 602 -7.80 -37.20 -3.52
N VAL A 603 -8.78 -36.46 -3.01
CA VAL A 603 -8.61 -35.50 -1.93
C VAL A 603 -9.15 -36.10 -0.63
N PRO A 604 -8.31 -36.37 0.38
CA PRO A 604 -8.77 -36.85 1.68
C PRO A 604 -9.42 -35.71 2.48
N LEU A 605 -10.75 -35.55 2.37
CA LEU A 605 -11.50 -34.53 3.10
C LEU A 605 -11.64 -34.89 4.58
N GLN A 606 -11.89 -36.18 4.86
CA GLN A 606 -11.94 -36.77 6.20
C GLN A 606 -11.50 -38.24 6.10
N PRO A 607 -10.18 -38.54 6.06
CA PRO A 607 -9.69 -39.89 5.74
C PRO A 607 -9.76 -40.89 6.91
N ARG A 608 -10.23 -40.48 8.09
CA ARG A 608 -10.27 -41.30 9.30
C ARG A 608 -11.72 -41.65 9.64
N GLY A 609 -11.93 -42.82 10.24
CA GLY A 609 -13.24 -43.33 10.64
C GLY A 609 -13.26 -44.86 10.60
N SER A 610 -14.26 -45.47 11.23
CA SER A 610 -14.42 -46.93 11.26
C SER A 610 -15.38 -47.47 10.19
N LYS A 611 -16.19 -46.59 9.58
CA LYS A 611 -17.14 -46.96 8.52
C LYS A 611 -16.47 -47.11 7.14
N PRO A 612 -17.09 -47.80 6.17
CA PRO A 612 -16.61 -47.83 4.79
C PRO A 612 -16.54 -46.43 4.17
N PRO A 613 -15.48 -46.06 3.43
CA PRO A 613 -15.35 -44.73 2.82
C PRO A 613 -16.47 -44.34 1.86
N PHE A 614 -16.87 -43.06 1.92
CA PHE A 614 -17.73 -42.43 0.93
C PHE A 614 -16.88 -41.61 -0.05
N PHE A 615 -16.94 -41.96 -1.34
CA PHE A 615 -16.22 -41.27 -2.40
C PHE A 615 -17.17 -40.34 -3.16
N CYS A 616 -16.90 -39.03 -3.16
CA CYS A 616 -17.78 -38.04 -3.74
C CYS A 616 -17.12 -37.27 -4.89
N ILE A 617 -17.74 -37.29 -6.07
CA ILE A 617 -17.20 -36.72 -7.30
C ILE A 617 -17.59 -35.24 -7.43
N HIS A 618 -16.63 -34.43 -7.92
CA HIS A 618 -16.77 -33.00 -8.17
C HIS A 618 -17.98 -32.61 -9.03
N GLY A 619 -18.45 -31.37 -8.87
CA GLY A 619 -19.41 -30.75 -9.79
C GLY A 619 -18.75 -30.25 -11.08
N GLN A 620 -19.50 -29.54 -11.93
CA GLN A 620 -19.00 -29.07 -13.24
C GLN A 620 -17.65 -28.33 -13.14
N GLN A 621 -17.44 -27.55 -12.08
CA GLN A 621 -16.22 -26.75 -11.87
C GLN A 621 -14.98 -27.56 -11.48
N GLY A 622 -15.09 -28.88 -11.33
CA GLY A 622 -13.96 -29.78 -11.11
C GLY A 622 -13.45 -29.90 -9.67
N ASN A 623 -13.70 -28.92 -8.80
CA ASN A 623 -13.22 -28.96 -7.41
C ASN A 623 -14.22 -29.66 -6.46
N VAL A 624 -13.72 -30.10 -5.30
CA VAL A 624 -14.46 -30.87 -4.28
C VAL A 624 -14.58 -30.14 -2.94
N LEU A 625 -14.18 -28.87 -2.86
CA LEU A 625 -14.13 -28.13 -1.59
C LEU A 625 -15.53 -27.84 -1.03
N ASN A 626 -16.54 -27.71 -1.90
CA ASN A 626 -17.93 -27.54 -1.50
C ASN A 626 -18.49 -28.77 -0.75
N LEU A 627 -17.78 -29.90 -0.77
CA LEU A 627 -18.17 -31.13 -0.07
C LEU A 627 -17.63 -31.19 1.36
N ARG A 628 -16.78 -30.25 1.78
CA ARG A 628 -16.14 -30.26 3.10
C ARG A 628 -17.15 -30.10 4.24
N GLU A 629 -18.11 -29.19 4.09
CA GLU A 629 -19.16 -29.00 5.10
C GLU A 629 -20.08 -30.21 5.20
N LEU A 630 -20.34 -30.90 4.07
CA LEU A 630 -21.05 -32.17 4.09
C LEU A 630 -20.25 -33.26 4.82
N ALA A 631 -18.97 -33.45 4.49
CA ALA A 631 -18.09 -34.41 5.15
C ALA A 631 -18.06 -34.20 6.68
N LYS A 632 -17.92 -32.94 7.10
CA LYS A 632 -17.96 -32.56 8.52
C LYS A 632 -19.31 -32.85 9.17
N SER A 633 -20.41 -32.51 8.50
CA SER A 633 -21.77 -32.69 9.01
C SER A 633 -22.18 -34.16 9.12
N ILE A 634 -21.62 -35.04 8.28
CA ILE A 634 -21.84 -36.49 8.37
C ILE A 634 -21.19 -37.07 9.66
N GLY A 635 -20.16 -36.41 10.18
CA GLY A 635 -19.49 -36.78 11.43
C GLY A 635 -18.21 -37.58 11.20
N SER A 636 -17.30 -37.51 12.17
CA SER A 636 -15.90 -37.93 12.05
C SER A 636 -15.66 -39.43 11.89
N ASP A 637 -16.68 -40.27 12.10
CA ASP A 637 -16.56 -41.74 12.00
C ASP A 637 -16.78 -42.28 10.57
N GLN A 638 -17.25 -41.42 9.66
CA GLN A 638 -17.45 -41.75 8.26
C GLN A 638 -16.26 -41.25 7.43
N PRO A 639 -15.35 -42.11 6.92
CA PRO A 639 -14.31 -41.65 6.02
C PRO A 639 -14.93 -41.06 4.74
N PHE A 640 -14.43 -39.90 4.31
CA PHE A 640 -14.96 -39.14 3.19
C PHE A 640 -13.83 -38.63 2.30
N TYR A 641 -13.89 -38.98 1.02
CA TYR A 641 -12.92 -38.60 0.01
C TYR A 641 -13.60 -37.85 -1.13
N GLY A 642 -13.00 -36.74 -1.55
CA GLY A 642 -13.42 -36.01 -2.74
C GLY A 642 -12.62 -36.46 -3.96
N LEU A 643 -13.27 -36.63 -5.11
CA LEU A 643 -12.60 -36.84 -6.40
C LEU A 643 -12.64 -35.55 -7.22
N GLN A 644 -11.51 -34.87 -7.33
CA GLN A 644 -11.33 -33.63 -8.07
C GLN A 644 -10.85 -33.87 -9.50
N ALA A 645 -11.25 -32.97 -10.40
CA ALA A 645 -10.98 -33.07 -11.82
C ALA A 645 -9.49 -32.96 -12.15
N LYS A 646 -9.07 -33.83 -13.07
CA LYS A 646 -7.77 -33.73 -13.71
C LYS A 646 -7.60 -32.41 -14.46
N GLY A 647 -6.41 -31.83 -14.35
CA GLY A 647 -6.04 -30.58 -15.01
C GLY A 647 -6.37 -29.30 -14.25
N LEU A 648 -6.92 -29.38 -13.04
CA LEU A 648 -7.10 -28.21 -12.17
C LEU A 648 -5.76 -27.54 -11.79
N ASP A 649 -4.68 -28.31 -11.68
CA ASP A 649 -3.34 -27.81 -11.39
C ASP A 649 -2.69 -27.06 -12.56
N GLY A 650 -3.34 -27.05 -13.73
CA GLY A 650 -2.81 -26.47 -14.95
C GLY A 650 -1.59 -27.21 -15.51
N LYS A 651 -1.22 -28.37 -14.93
CA LYS A 651 -0.07 -29.18 -15.35
C LYS A 651 -0.47 -30.42 -16.13
N GLN A 652 -1.76 -30.74 -16.18
CA GLN A 652 -2.31 -31.77 -17.07
C GLN A 652 -3.58 -31.28 -17.77
N MET A 653 -3.96 -31.95 -18.86
CA MET A 653 -5.26 -31.73 -19.50
C MET A 653 -6.37 -32.51 -18.77
N PRO A 654 -7.60 -31.96 -18.71
CA PRO A 654 -8.76 -32.71 -18.23
C PRO A 654 -9.11 -33.87 -19.16
N ASP A 655 -9.86 -34.82 -18.63
CA ASP A 655 -10.54 -35.83 -19.44
C ASP A 655 -11.76 -35.20 -20.13
N PHE A 656 -12.13 -35.70 -21.31
CA PHE A 656 -13.19 -35.11 -22.16
C PHE A 656 -14.42 -36.01 -22.32
N THR A 657 -14.44 -37.18 -21.69
CA THR A 657 -15.60 -38.09 -21.70
C THR A 657 -15.89 -38.58 -20.28
N ILE A 658 -17.15 -38.87 -20.00
CA ILE A 658 -17.59 -39.35 -18.67
C ILE A 658 -16.98 -40.72 -18.37
N GLU A 659 -16.88 -41.57 -19.38
CA GLU A 659 -16.31 -42.92 -19.31
C GLU A 659 -14.82 -42.89 -18.92
N ALA A 660 -14.05 -41.94 -19.48
CA ALA A 660 -12.64 -41.77 -19.16
C ALA A 660 -12.45 -41.21 -17.74
N MET A 661 -13.26 -40.21 -17.34
CA MET A 661 -13.26 -39.69 -15.97
C MET A 661 -13.55 -40.80 -14.97
N ALA A 662 -14.61 -41.59 -15.19
CA ALA A 662 -14.99 -42.69 -14.34
C ALA A 662 -13.87 -43.74 -14.24
N ALA A 663 -13.28 -44.17 -15.36
CA ALA A 663 -12.19 -45.14 -15.36
C ALA A 663 -10.95 -44.65 -14.59
N ASN A 664 -10.62 -43.36 -14.68
CA ASN A 664 -9.51 -42.77 -13.92
C ASN A 664 -9.84 -42.67 -12.43
N TYR A 665 -11.03 -42.22 -12.06
CA TYR A 665 -11.43 -42.16 -10.65
C TYR A 665 -11.56 -43.53 -10.01
N LEU A 666 -11.96 -44.57 -10.75
CA LEU A 666 -11.95 -45.95 -10.24
C LEU A 666 -10.54 -46.44 -9.89
N LYS A 667 -9.50 -46.02 -10.64
CA LYS A 667 -8.11 -46.33 -10.27
C LYS A 667 -7.71 -45.65 -8.96
N GLU A 668 -8.12 -44.40 -8.78
CA GLU A 668 -7.82 -43.63 -7.57
C GLU A 668 -8.50 -44.22 -6.33
N ILE A 669 -9.81 -44.53 -6.37
CA ILE A 669 -10.51 -45.06 -5.19
C ILE A 669 -10.00 -46.45 -4.79
N ARG A 670 -9.52 -47.25 -5.75
CA ARG A 670 -8.92 -48.57 -5.49
C ARG A 670 -7.64 -48.52 -4.68
N SER A 671 -6.95 -47.37 -4.67
CA SER A 671 -5.80 -47.16 -3.79
C SER A 671 -6.19 -47.08 -2.31
N VAL A 672 -7.45 -46.72 -2.01
CA VAL A 672 -7.99 -46.62 -0.66
C VAL A 672 -8.83 -47.86 -0.30
N GLN A 673 -9.66 -48.31 -1.24
CA GLN A 673 -10.53 -49.48 -1.07
C GLN A 673 -10.45 -50.35 -2.33
N PRO A 674 -9.64 -51.44 -2.33
CA PRO A 674 -9.44 -52.28 -3.51
C PRO A 674 -10.71 -53.01 -4.01
N HIS A 675 -11.63 -53.36 -3.11
CA HIS A 675 -12.85 -54.13 -3.39
C HIS A 675 -14.08 -53.54 -2.73
N GLY A 676 -15.24 -53.77 -3.33
CA GLY A 676 -16.53 -53.34 -2.81
C GLY A 676 -16.95 -54.06 -1.52
N PRO A 677 -18.07 -53.65 -0.89
CA PRO A 677 -19.05 -52.73 -1.45
C PRO A 677 -18.62 -51.26 -1.44
N TYR A 678 -18.82 -50.56 -2.56
CA TYR A 678 -18.49 -49.14 -2.69
C TYR A 678 -19.67 -48.23 -2.33
N PHE A 679 -19.36 -47.11 -1.67
CA PHE A 679 -20.28 -45.99 -1.46
C PHE A 679 -19.79 -44.80 -2.28
N ILE A 680 -20.51 -44.49 -3.35
CA ILE A 680 -20.12 -43.45 -4.31
C ILE A 680 -21.25 -42.45 -4.48
N GLY A 681 -20.89 -41.19 -4.62
CA GLY A 681 -21.85 -40.16 -4.94
C GLY A 681 -21.26 -39.00 -5.70
N GLY A 682 -22.09 -38.07 -6.17
CA GLY A 682 -21.56 -36.92 -6.89
C GLY A 682 -22.49 -35.72 -6.92
N ASN A 683 -21.86 -34.55 -6.96
CA ASN A 683 -22.56 -33.27 -7.02
C ASN A 683 -22.87 -32.90 -8.47
N SER A 684 -24.13 -32.66 -8.81
CA SER A 684 -24.52 -32.15 -10.13
C SER A 684 -23.94 -33.05 -11.24
N MET A 685 -23.07 -32.55 -12.12
CA MET A 685 -22.36 -33.39 -13.09
C MET A 685 -21.65 -34.61 -12.46
N GLY A 686 -21.10 -34.47 -11.25
CA GLY A 686 -20.44 -35.56 -10.55
C GLY A 686 -21.34 -36.77 -10.33
N GLY A 687 -22.66 -36.59 -10.19
CA GLY A 687 -23.60 -37.70 -10.09
C GLY A 687 -23.70 -38.51 -11.39
N THR A 688 -23.52 -37.87 -12.54
CA THR A 688 -23.43 -38.56 -13.85
C THR A 688 -22.15 -39.40 -13.94
N ILE A 689 -21.03 -38.87 -13.43
CA ILE A 689 -19.76 -39.63 -13.35
C ILE A 689 -19.88 -40.78 -12.36
N ALA A 690 -20.49 -40.56 -11.18
CA ALA A 690 -20.73 -41.59 -10.18
C ALA A 690 -21.60 -42.73 -10.74
N PHE A 691 -22.60 -42.40 -11.56
CA PHE A 691 -23.42 -43.39 -12.25
C PHE A 691 -22.60 -44.25 -13.21
N GLU A 692 -21.78 -43.64 -14.07
CA GLU A 692 -20.89 -44.39 -14.96
C GLU A 692 -19.88 -45.24 -14.18
N MET A 693 -19.32 -44.72 -13.08
CA MET A 693 -18.47 -45.49 -12.17
C MET A 693 -19.20 -46.72 -11.63
N ALA A 694 -20.50 -46.59 -11.27
CA ALA A 694 -21.30 -47.72 -10.81
C ALA A 694 -21.49 -48.79 -11.90
N GLN A 695 -21.72 -48.38 -13.15
CA GLN A 695 -21.86 -49.29 -14.28
C GLN A 695 -20.56 -50.04 -14.57
N GLN A 696 -19.43 -49.34 -14.59
CA GLN A 696 -18.12 -49.96 -14.79
C GLN A 696 -17.76 -50.90 -13.63
N LEU A 697 -18.07 -50.56 -12.38
CA LEU A 697 -17.89 -51.45 -11.22
C LEU A 697 -18.75 -52.71 -11.35
N GLN A 698 -20.02 -52.57 -11.73
CA GLN A 698 -20.92 -53.71 -11.92
C GLN A 698 -20.44 -54.65 -13.04
N GLN A 699 -19.98 -54.10 -14.16
CA GLN A 699 -19.37 -54.88 -15.26
C GLN A 699 -18.13 -55.64 -14.81
N GLN A 700 -17.41 -55.12 -13.82
CA GLN A 700 -16.22 -55.73 -13.23
C GLN A 700 -16.54 -56.69 -12.06
N GLY A 701 -17.84 -56.94 -11.79
CA GLY A 701 -18.29 -57.84 -10.73
C GLY A 701 -18.23 -57.26 -9.31
N GLU A 702 -17.99 -55.96 -9.17
CA GLU A 702 -17.93 -55.27 -7.88
C GLU A 702 -19.32 -54.80 -7.43
N LYS A 703 -19.57 -54.84 -6.11
CA LYS A 703 -20.83 -54.38 -5.52
C LYS A 703 -20.78 -52.87 -5.22
N VAL A 704 -21.84 -52.15 -5.59
CA VAL A 704 -22.07 -50.75 -5.15
C VAL A 704 -23.20 -50.77 -4.12
N ALA A 705 -22.87 -50.52 -2.85
CA ALA A 705 -23.87 -50.51 -1.78
C ALA A 705 -24.75 -49.26 -1.81
N LEU A 706 -24.19 -48.12 -2.24
CA LEU A 706 -24.91 -46.87 -2.32
C LEU A 706 -24.39 -46.02 -3.48
N LEU A 707 -25.30 -45.61 -4.36
CA LEU A 707 -25.07 -44.63 -5.41
C LEU A 707 -25.91 -43.37 -5.12
N VAL A 708 -25.23 -42.26 -4.84
CA VAL A 708 -25.86 -40.98 -4.49
C VAL A 708 -25.71 -39.93 -5.58
N MET A 709 -26.81 -39.25 -5.88
CA MET A 709 -26.85 -38.12 -6.79
C MET A 709 -27.34 -36.88 -6.04
N PHE A 710 -26.51 -35.84 -5.94
CA PHE A 710 -26.94 -34.56 -5.37
C PHE A 710 -27.38 -33.63 -6.51
N ASP A 711 -28.68 -33.36 -6.56
CA ASP A 711 -29.39 -32.52 -7.54
C ASP A 711 -28.85 -32.69 -8.98
N THR A 712 -28.77 -33.96 -9.41
CA THR A 712 -28.17 -34.37 -10.68
C THR A 712 -29.23 -34.66 -11.71
N PHE A 713 -29.16 -33.99 -12.86
CA PHE A 713 -30.11 -34.19 -13.97
C PHE A 713 -29.50 -34.95 -15.14
N ASN A 714 -30.29 -35.83 -15.75
CA ASN A 714 -30.01 -36.45 -17.04
C ASN A 714 -30.40 -35.51 -18.20
N LYS A 715 -29.72 -35.61 -19.34
CA LYS A 715 -30.06 -34.83 -20.55
C LYS A 715 -31.48 -35.11 -21.06
N SER A 716 -32.02 -36.31 -20.82
CA SER A 716 -33.41 -36.68 -21.15
C SER A 716 -34.45 -35.80 -20.45
N ALA A 717 -34.10 -35.19 -19.31
CA ALA A 717 -34.98 -34.27 -18.58
C ALA A 717 -35.16 -32.92 -19.29
N PHE A 718 -34.38 -32.62 -20.35
CA PHE A 718 -34.40 -31.34 -21.05
C PHE A 718 -34.34 -31.52 -22.58
N PRO A 719 -35.48 -31.75 -23.26
CA PRO A 719 -35.52 -32.07 -24.69
C PRO A 719 -35.19 -30.91 -25.66
N ARG A 720 -34.94 -29.68 -25.18
CA ARG A 720 -34.68 -28.49 -26.02
C ARG A 720 -33.58 -27.57 -25.48
N LEU A 721 -32.37 -28.07 -25.23
CA LEU A 721 -31.21 -27.19 -25.07
C LEU A 721 -30.46 -27.04 -26.41
N VAL A 722 -30.51 -25.84 -26.99
CA VAL A 722 -29.58 -25.42 -28.04
C VAL A 722 -28.47 -24.61 -27.37
N PHE A 723 -27.27 -25.17 -27.31
CA PHE A 723 -26.09 -24.46 -26.81
C PHE A 723 -25.71 -23.34 -27.78
N ARG A 724 -25.91 -22.08 -27.37
CA ARG A 724 -25.27 -20.95 -28.03
C ARG A 724 -23.89 -20.75 -27.41
N ASN A 725 -22.88 -20.51 -28.26
CA ASN A 725 -21.47 -20.22 -27.92
C ASN A 725 -21.23 -18.99 -27.01
N GLN A 726 -22.26 -18.49 -26.30
CA GLN A 726 -22.24 -17.25 -25.51
C GLN A 726 -21.49 -17.38 -24.18
N HIS A 727 -21.30 -18.58 -23.62
CA HIS A 727 -20.52 -18.74 -22.38
C HIS A 727 -19.02 -18.51 -22.59
N TYR A 728 -18.49 -18.74 -23.80
CA TYR A 728 -17.09 -18.49 -24.17
C TYR A 728 -16.71 -17.01 -24.16
N PHE A 729 -17.67 -16.12 -24.45
CA PHE A 729 -17.49 -14.66 -24.53
C PHE A 729 -16.99 -14.04 -23.21
N LYS A 730 -17.47 -14.54 -22.07
CA LYS A 730 -17.10 -14.02 -20.73
C LYS A 730 -15.71 -14.47 -20.30
N TYR A 731 -15.23 -15.62 -20.77
CA TYR A 731 -13.96 -16.22 -20.34
C TYR A 731 -12.79 -15.79 -21.22
N LEU A 732 -12.99 -15.67 -22.54
CA LEU A 732 -11.91 -15.22 -23.44
C LEU A 732 -11.64 -13.71 -23.35
N SER A 733 -12.63 -12.91 -22.97
CA SER A 733 -12.45 -11.46 -22.70
C SER A 733 -11.55 -11.18 -21.49
N GLN A 734 -11.39 -12.14 -20.57
CA GLN A 734 -10.48 -12.05 -19.44
C GLN A 734 -9.01 -12.33 -19.80
N LEU A 735 -8.74 -12.82 -21.02
CA LEU A 735 -7.38 -13.05 -21.55
C LEU A 735 -6.83 -11.84 -22.33
N GLY A 736 -7.51 -10.69 -22.32
CA GLY A 736 -7.05 -9.46 -22.97
C GLY A 736 -7.09 -9.47 -24.50
N LEU A 737 -7.74 -10.47 -25.12
CA LEU A 737 -7.89 -10.56 -26.56
C LEU A 737 -8.90 -9.51 -27.08
N SER A 738 -8.66 -8.96 -28.28
CA SER A 738 -9.47 -7.87 -28.83
C SER A 738 -10.80 -8.37 -29.39
N LYS A 739 -11.83 -7.50 -29.34
CA LYS A 739 -13.16 -7.72 -29.93
C LYS A 739 -13.13 -8.19 -31.40
N SER A 740 -12.06 -7.84 -32.14
CA SER A 740 -11.87 -8.15 -33.56
C SER A 740 -11.44 -9.61 -33.82
N LEU A 741 -10.58 -10.19 -32.99
CA LEU A 741 -10.17 -11.61 -33.11
C LEU A 741 -11.36 -12.56 -32.85
N PHE A 742 -12.39 -12.07 -32.17
CA PHE A 742 -13.58 -12.84 -31.80
C PHE A 742 -14.64 -12.95 -32.88
N GLU A 743 -14.75 -11.98 -33.79
CA GLU A 743 -15.63 -12.10 -34.95
C GLU A 743 -15.14 -13.22 -35.88
N GLU A 744 -13.82 -13.45 -35.94
CA GLU A 744 -13.21 -14.56 -36.70
C GLU A 744 -13.42 -15.94 -36.05
N LEU A 745 -13.68 -16.00 -34.73
CA LEU A 745 -13.84 -17.25 -33.98
C LEU A 745 -15.30 -17.74 -33.86
N LYS A 746 -16.30 -16.97 -34.33
CA LYS A 746 -17.72 -17.37 -34.28
C LYS A 746 -18.05 -18.61 -35.10
N GLU A 747 -17.27 -18.88 -36.14
CA GLU A 747 -17.39 -20.02 -37.05
C GLU A 747 -16.63 -21.28 -36.59
N VAL A 748 -15.97 -21.23 -35.43
CA VAL A 748 -15.16 -22.34 -34.91
C VAL A 748 -16.07 -23.38 -34.25
N THR A 749 -16.02 -24.60 -34.78
CA THR A 749 -16.73 -25.75 -34.21
C THR A 749 -16.13 -26.15 -32.85
N GLN A 750 -16.94 -26.77 -31.99
CA GLN A 750 -16.53 -27.25 -30.67
C GLN A 750 -15.26 -28.12 -30.69
N ARG A 751 -15.09 -28.92 -31.76
CA ARG A 751 -13.92 -29.78 -31.98
C ARG A 751 -12.64 -28.99 -32.33
N GLN A 752 -12.77 -27.88 -33.04
CA GLN A 752 -11.64 -26.99 -33.37
C GLN A 752 -11.18 -26.19 -32.14
N LEU A 753 -12.11 -25.81 -31.27
CA LEU A 753 -11.82 -25.10 -30.02
C LEU A 753 -11.04 -25.97 -29.02
N GLN A 754 -11.43 -27.23 -28.89
CA GLN A 754 -10.67 -28.24 -28.15
C GLN A 754 -9.24 -28.39 -28.71
N ALA A 755 -9.09 -28.40 -30.04
CA ALA A 755 -7.78 -28.47 -30.69
C ALA A 755 -6.92 -27.22 -30.41
N ILE A 756 -7.51 -26.02 -30.38
CA ILE A 756 -6.83 -24.75 -30.05
C ILE A 756 -6.36 -24.76 -28.58
N LEU A 757 -7.21 -25.20 -27.65
CA LEU A 757 -6.84 -25.32 -26.23
C LEU A 757 -5.70 -26.32 -26.02
N CYS A 758 -5.74 -27.48 -26.71
CA CYS A 758 -4.65 -28.45 -26.71
C CYS A 758 -3.35 -27.86 -27.28
N GLN A 759 -3.42 -27.06 -28.35
CA GLN A 759 -2.24 -26.41 -28.94
C GLN A 759 -1.66 -25.31 -28.03
N LEU A 760 -2.50 -24.51 -27.38
CA LEU A 760 -2.08 -23.53 -26.36
C LEU A 760 -1.37 -24.21 -25.20
N TYR A 761 -1.93 -25.31 -24.72
CA TYR A 761 -1.35 -26.13 -23.66
C TYR A 761 0.04 -26.68 -24.04
N LEU A 762 0.18 -27.22 -25.26
CA LEU A 762 1.44 -27.77 -25.78
C LEU A 762 2.50 -26.68 -26.06
N ARG A 763 2.10 -25.46 -26.45
CA ARG A 763 3.04 -24.36 -26.77
C ARG A 763 3.64 -23.67 -25.54
N LEU A 764 2.90 -23.60 -24.43
CA LEU A 764 3.30 -22.77 -23.29
C LEU A 764 4.43 -23.37 -22.44
N GLY A 765 4.61 -24.69 -22.46
CA GLY A 765 5.70 -25.38 -21.73
C GLY A 765 5.74 -25.10 -20.21
N LYS A 766 4.70 -24.45 -19.67
CA LYS A 766 4.54 -23.98 -18.29
C LYS A 766 3.11 -24.28 -17.83
N PRO A 767 2.86 -24.44 -16.51
CA PRO A 767 1.52 -24.66 -15.99
C PRO A 767 0.58 -23.51 -16.36
N LEU A 768 -0.66 -23.83 -16.73
CA LEU A 768 -1.67 -22.80 -16.99
C LEU A 768 -2.03 -22.03 -15.71
N PRO A 769 -2.29 -20.72 -15.79
CA PRO A 769 -2.89 -19.98 -14.68
C PRO A 769 -4.17 -20.65 -14.19
N HIS A 770 -4.37 -20.69 -12.86
CA HIS A 770 -5.44 -21.48 -12.23
C HIS A 770 -6.86 -21.09 -12.67
N HIS A 771 -7.11 -19.82 -13.01
CA HIS A 771 -8.42 -19.40 -13.54
C HIS A 771 -8.68 -20.00 -14.95
N LEU A 772 -7.64 -20.09 -15.77
CA LEU A 772 -7.72 -20.65 -17.12
C LEU A 772 -7.83 -22.18 -17.07
N SER A 773 -7.08 -22.84 -16.18
CA SER A 773 -7.20 -24.29 -15.97
C SER A 773 -8.62 -24.68 -15.53
N ARG A 774 -9.21 -23.92 -14.59
CA ARG A 774 -10.60 -24.12 -14.16
C ARG A 774 -11.63 -23.91 -15.26
N ALA A 775 -11.44 -22.89 -16.09
CA ALA A 775 -12.34 -22.64 -17.22
C ALA A 775 -12.31 -23.80 -18.22
N ILE A 776 -11.12 -24.32 -18.55
CA ILE A 776 -10.94 -25.46 -19.45
C ILE A 776 -11.55 -26.73 -18.85
N VAL A 777 -11.31 -27.00 -17.57
CA VAL A 777 -11.92 -28.13 -16.85
C VAL A 777 -13.44 -28.04 -16.86
N ALA A 778 -14.00 -26.87 -16.53
CA ALA A 778 -15.45 -26.68 -16.48
C ALA A 778 -16.12 -26.86 -17.84
N ASP A 779 -15.45 -26.46 -18.91
CA ASP A 779 -15.91 -26.66 -20.28
C ASP A 779 -15.82 -28.12 -20.70
N ALA A 780 -14.66 -28.77 -20.54
CA ALA A 780 -14.46 -30.19 -20.85
C ALA A 780 -15.50 -31.08 -20.13
N ASN A 781 -15.73 -30.78 -18.86
CA ASN A 781 -16.76 -31.41 -18.03
C ASN A 781 -18.16 -31.24 -18.63
N MET A 782 -18.55 -30.02 -18.97
CA MET A 782 -19.84 -29.76 -19.59
C MET A 782 -20.00 -30.55 -20.89
N GLN A 783 -19.01 -30.49 -21.78
CA GLN A 783 -19.04 -31.20 -23.05
C GLN A 783 -19.19 -32.72 -22.87
N ALA A 784 -18.41 -33.30 -21.96
CA ALA A 784 -18.47 -34.72 -21.62
C ALA A 784 -19.88 -35.13 -21.17
N LYS A 785 -20.50 -34.35 -20.29
CA LYS A 785 -21.85 -34.63 -19.77
C LYS A 785 -22.90 -34.69 -20.88
N TRP A 786 -22.85 -33.78 -21.84
CA TRP A 786 -23.86 -33.72 -22.92
C TRP A 786 -23.64 -34.76 -24.02
N ALA A 787 -22.39 -35.14 -24.27
CA ALA A 787 -22.07 -36.23 -25.19
C ALA A 787 -22.40 -37.62 -24.62
N TYR A 788 -22.38 -37.76 -23.29
CA TYR A 788 -22.57 -39.03 -22.60
C TYR A 788 -23.95 -39.65 -22.83
N SER A 789 -23.98 -40.96 -23.08
CA SER A 789 -25.21 -41.74 -23.31
C SER A 789 -25.21 -42.98 -22.41
N PRO A 790 -25.88 -42.92 -21.24
CA PRO A 790 -25.82 -43.98 -20.24
C PRO A 790 -26.55 -45.26 -20.67
N GLN A 791 -26.09 -46.40 -20.17
CA GLN A 791 -26.83 -47.66 -20.20
C GLN A 791 -27.78 -47.76 -19.00
N VAL A 792 -28.64 -48.78 -18.95
CA VAL A 792 -29.47 -49.07 -17.76
C VAL A 792 -28.58 -49.64 -16.65
N TYR A 793 -28.69 -49.11 -15.43
CA TYR A 793 -28.00 -49.60 -14.25
C TYR A 793 -28.90 -50.56 -13.46
N SER A 794 -28.37 -51.70 -13.01
CA SER A 794 -29.22 -52.70 -12.35
C SER A 794 -29.47 -52.45 -10.87
N GLY A 795 -28.74 -51.52 -10.25
CA GLY A 795 -28.86 -51.19 -8.83
C GLY A 795 -29.73 -49.98 -8.55
N LYS A 796 -30.01 -49.78 -7.26
CA LYS A 796 -30.74 -48.63 -6.73
C LYS A 796 -29.99 -47.30 -6.93
N ILE A 797 -30.72 -46.24 -7.28
CA ILE A 797 -30.23 -44.86 -7.35
C ILE A 797 -30.86 -44.05 -6.22
N THR A 798 -30.04 -43.31 -5.45
CA THR A 798 -30.53 -42.40 -4.41
C THR A 798 -30.31 -40.96 -4.85
N LEU A 799 -31.39 -40.24 -5.13
CA LEU A 799 -31.39 -38.86 -5.64
C LEU A 799 -31.81 -37.88 -4.54
N PHE A 800 -30.91 -36.98 -4.16
CA PHE A 800 -31.20 -35.83 -3.31
C PHE A 800 -31.59 -34.63 -4.17
N ARG A 801 -32.87 -34.27 -4.18
CA ARG A 801 -33.40 -33.19 -5.01
C ARG A 801 -33.53 -31.90 -4.21
N ALA A 802 -33.02 -30.79 -4.76
CA ALA A 802 -33.17 -29.48 -4.14
C ALA A 802 -34.61 -28.96 -4.32
N LYS A 803 -35.26 -28.52 -3.22
CA LYS A 803 -36.65 -28.06 -3.23
C LYS A 803 -36.88 -26.76 -4.01
N LYS A 804 -35.90 -25.83 -4.07
CA LYS A 804 -36.03 -24.56 -4.79
C LYS A 804 -35.51 -24.68 -6.22
N SER A 805 -36.39 -24.47 -7.20
CA SER A 805 -36.07 -24.59 -8.64
C SER A 805 -35.60 -23.27 -9.31
N ALA A 806 -35.62 -22.13 -8.61
CA ALA A 806 -35.84 -20.82 -9.23
C ALA A 806 -34.69 -20.24 -10.08
N ASN A 807 -33.44 -20.72 -9.98
CA ASN A 807 -32.30 -20.09 -10.68
C ASN A 807 -31.67 -20.95 -11.79
N PHE A 808 -31.97 -22.25 -11.85
CA PHE A 808 -31.30 -23.15 -12.80
C PHE A 808 -31.77 -22.93 -14.25
N ASN A 809 -33.08 -22.76 -14.46
CA ASN A 809 -33.64 -22.57 -15.79
C ASN A 809 -33.18 -21.25 -16.43
N LYS A 810 -32.93 -20.20 -15.63
CA LYS A 810 -32.46 -18.89 -16.10
C LYS A 810 -31.10 -18.92 -16.80
N PHE A 811 -30.24 -19.90 -16.47
CA PHE A 811 -28.91 -20.06 -17.08
C PHE A 811 -28.92 -20.89 -18.37
N TYR A 812 -29.87 -21.80 -18.52
CA TYR A 812 -29.90 -22.78 -19.62
C TYR A 812 -31.08 -22.61 -20.59
N LEU A 813 -32.15 -21.94 -20.15
CA LEU A 813 -33.39 -21.68 -20.87
C LEU A 813 -33.75 -20.19 -20.73
N PRO A 814 -33.35 -19.35 -21.69
CA PRO A 814 -33.47 -17.89 -21.56
C PRO A 814 -34.91 -17.38 -21.54
N ASN A 815 -35.89 -18.18 -21.97
CA ASN A 815 -37.30 -17.84 -21.96
C ASN A 815 -38.07 -18.63 -20.89
N GLU A 816 -38.85 -17.93 -20.06
CA GLU A 816 -39.70 -18.54 -19.04
C GLU A 816 -40.74 -19.51 -19.62
N ALA A 817 -41.21 -19.28 -20.86
CA ALA A 817 -42.15 -20.16 -21.56
C ALA A 817 -41.58 -21.54 -21.91
N ASP A 818 -40.24 -21.68 -21.95
CA ASP A 818 -39.54 -22.94 -22.23
C ASP A 818 -39.21 -23.72 -20.95
N TRP A 819 -39.54 -23.17 -19.77
CA TRP A 819 -39.37 -23.82 -18.47
C TRP A 819 -40.47 -24.88 -18.29
N GLY A 820 -40.35 -25.99 -19.00
CA GLY A 820 -41.24 -27.13 -18.82
C GLY A 820 -41.29 -27.59 -17.34
N THR A 821 -42.35 -28.30 -16.97
CA THR A 821 -42.43 -28.95 -15.65
C THR A 821 -41.26 -29.92 -15.53
N ARG A 822 -40.35 -29.67 -14.58
CA ARG A 822 -39.22 -30.57 -14.29
C ARG A 822 -39.77 -31.98 -14.10
N ASP A 823 -39.23 -32.93 -14.86
CA ASP A 823 -39.44 -34.35 -14.59
C ASP A 823 -39.09 -34.60 -13.11
N THR A 824 -40.06 -35.13 -12.36
CA THR A 824 -39.92 -35.40 -10.93
C THR A 824 -38.77 -36.37 -10.65
N GLU A 825 -38.42 -37.21 -11.62
CA GLU A 825 -37.34 -38.19 -11.56
C GLU A 825 -36.01 -37.66 -12.16
N GLN A 826 -35.96 -36.39 -12.58
CA GLN A 826 -34.80 -35.73 -13.17
C GLN A 826 -34.17 -36.50 -14.35
N GLY A 827 -34.96 -37.29 -15.08
CA GLY A 827 -34.55 -38.10 -16.23
C GLY A 827 -33.85 -39.42 -15.88
N TRP A 828 -33.89 -39.85 -14.61
CA TRP A 828 -33.22 -41.07 -14.13
C TRP A 828 -34.11 -42.30 -14.00
N GLY A 829 -35.44 -42.16 -13.99
CA GLY A 829 -36.37 -43.27 -13.73
C GLY A 829 -36.17 -44.48 -14.64
N ASN A 830 -36.00 -44.25 -15.94
CA ASN A 830 -35.80 -45.31 -16.93
C ASN A 830 -34.35 -45.83 -17.00
N LEU A 831 -33.45 -45.34 -16.16
CA LEU A 831 -32.03 -45.72 -16.15
C LEU A 831 -31.64 -46.61 -14.97
N THR A 832 -32.62 -47.02 -14.16
CA THR A 832 -32.45 -48.09 -13.17
C THR A 832 -33.48 -49.20 -13.38
N SER A 833 -33.07 -50.45 -13.27
CA SER A 833 -33.99 -51.60 -13.27
C SER A 833 -34.44 -52.04 -11.88
N ASP A 834 -33.99 -51.37 -10.82
CA ASP A 834 -34.38 -51.63 -9.42
C ASP A 834 -35.32 -50.50 -8.95
N LYS A 835 -34.81 -49.54 -8.18
CA LYS A 835 -35.60 -48.43 -7.63
C LYS A 835 -34.83 -47.11 -7.69
N LEU A 836 -35.53 -46.05 -8.10
CA LEU A 836 -35.11 -44.66 -7.87
C LEU A 836 -35.71 -44.17 -6.54
N GLU A 837 -34.87 -43.89 -5.56
CA GLU A 837 -35.26 -43.28 -4.29
C GLU A 837 -34.98 -41.79 -4.33
N ILE A 838 -35.96 -40.95 -3.98
CA ILE A 838 -35.86 -39.49 -4.06
C ILE A 838 -36.06 -38.89 -2.67
N HIS A 839 -35.10 -38.07 -2.23
CA HIS A 839 -35.15 -37.30 -1.00
C HIS A 839 -35.14 -35.80 -1.31
N ASP A 840 -36.20 -35.09 -0.94
CA ASP A 840 -36.28 -33.65 -1.12
C ASP A 840 -35.60 -32.90 0.03
N VAL A 841 -34.54 -32.15 -0.28
CA VAL A 841 -33.77 -31.37 0.70
C VAL A 841 -33.92 -29.85 0.49
N PRO A 842 -33.86 -29.04 1.57
CA PRO A 842 -33.89 -27.58 1.47
C PRO A 842 -32.75 -27.01 0.60
N GLY A 843 -32.96 -25.82 0.05
CA GLY A 843 -31.98 -25.13 -0.81
C GLY A 843 -32.31 -25.24 -2.30
N ASP A 844 -31.39 -24.71 -3.11
CA ASP A 844 -31.37 -24.81 -4.56
C ASP A 844 -30.11 -25.59 -5.03
N HIS A 845 -29.93 -25.69 -6.35
CA HIS A 845 -28.80 -26.40 -6.96
C HIS A 845 -27.41 -25.99 -6.44
N TYR A 846 -27.26 -24.73 -6.00
CA TYR A 846 -26.00 -24.17 -5.56
C TYR A 846 -25.84 -24.20 -4.04
N SER A 847 -26.95 -24.00 -3.31
CA SER A 847 -26.97 -23.86 -1.86
C SER A 847 -27.24 -25.16 -1.08
N ILE A 848 -27.43 -26.30 -1.77
CA ILE A 848 -27.72 -27.60 -1.15
C ILE A 848 -26.62 -28.08 -0.18
N PHE A 849 -25.37 -27.64 -0.36
CA PHE A 849 -24.23 -27.94 0.53
C PHE A 849 -23.88 -26.80 1.50
N ASP A 850 -24.66 -25.72 1.52
CA ASP A 850 -24.44 -24.58 2.42
C ASP A 850 -25.28 -24.71 3.69
N GLN A 851 -24.84 -24.09 4.78
CA GLN A 851 -25.64 -23.98 6.00
C GLN A 851 -26.85 -23.06 5.76
N PRO A 852 -28.06 -23.40 6.26
CA PRO A 852 -28.38 -24.57 7.10
C PRO A 852 -28.76 -25.85 6.32
N ASN A 853 -28.85 -25.80 4.99
CA ASN A 853 -29.36 -26.90 4.16
C ASN A 853 -28.53 -28.18 4.27
N VAL A 854 -27.20 -28.04 4.36
CA VAL A 854 -26.25 -29.15 4.43
C VAL A 854 -26.45 -30.03 5.66
N GLN A 855 -27.01 -29.49 6.74
CA GLN A 855 -27.29 -30.27 7.95
C GLN A 855 -28.42 -31.29 7.70
N VAL A 856 -29.51 -30.85 7.06
CA VAL A 856 -30.62 -31.72 6.67
C VAL A 856 -30.18 -32.76 5.64
N LEU A 857 -29.34 -32.33 4.68
CA LEU A 857 -28.72 -33.23 3.71
C LEU A 857 -27.87 -34.30 4.38
N ALA A 858 -27.01 -33.91 5.32
CA ALA A 858 -26.11 -34.81 6.03
C ALA A 858 -26.87 -35.82 6.91
N GLU A 859 -27.91 -35.38 7.63
CA GLU A 859 -28.77 -36.26 8.43
C GLU A 859 -29.47 -37.31 7.58
N THR A 860 -30.02 -36.89 6.43
CA THR A 860 -30.69 -37.82 5.51
C THR A 860 -29.69 -38.78 4.85
N LEU A 861 -28.50 -38.29 4.46
CA LEU A 861 -27.45 -39.13 3.90
C LEU A 861 -26.89 -40.15 4.92
N LYS A 862 -26.78 -39.78 6.21
CA LYS A 862 -26.41 -40.74 7.27
C LYS A 862 -27.37 -41.93 7.31
N ALA A 863 -28.67 -41.68 7.19
CA ALA A 863 -29.67 -42.74 7.18
C ALA A 863 -29.52 -43.68 5.98
N CYS A 864 -29.07 -43.18 4.82
CA CYS A 864 -28.79 -43.99 3.63
C CYS A 864 -27.46 -44.78 3.73
N LEU A 865 -26.50 -44.28 4.52
CA LEU A 865 -25.17 -44.90 4.68
C LEU A 865 -25.18 -46.12 5.62
N GLY A 866 -26.18 -46.24 6.50
CA GLY A 866 -26.26 -47.28 7.54
C GLY A 866 -25.84 -46.77 8.90
#